data_AF-A0A6A4GIK4-F1
#
_entry.id   AF-A0A6A4GIK4-F1
#
_cell.length_a   1.000
_cell.length_b   1.000
_cell.length_c   1.000
_cell.angle_alpha   90.00
_cell.angle_beta   90.00
_cell.angle_gamma   90.00
#
_symmetry.space_group_name_H-M   'P 1'
#
loop_
_entity.id
_entity.type
_entity.pdbx_description
1 polymer ?
#
loop_
_entity_poly.entity_id
_entity_poly.type
_entity_poly.pdbx_seq_one_letter_code
_entity_poly.pdbx_strand_id
1 'polypeptide(L)'
;MTCPSQDAHVYTIHFPQQRLCAHVQSYPSPSSTITADYVIIFETQSANLYSGGPLPPRIAESLISRGVVIASMYGGTEFGVVTKLRMDTNTWQYFEFVKGINLRWVAQADGTYEAQFLTSETHHVAIENLPDVSGYSTSDLFEPHPTIPNLWKIVGRIDDVIIHSSGEKTVPAPMEAIITANPIVSGAIIFGRQRDQPGILLEPLPAYQVDVNDSAQVSKFRNLIWPTIEEANKVAPAFSRIFKEMILVVDPEKPLPRVGKGTVARKAALTLYSSEIDKLYETVESNSGGDSVEPPKSWEVADLQSWLIGQISDILSTEAPGITEDLFEHGVDSLSATILRLRLVGALRKSNFAVLAATITQGIVYSYPTIGMLVDVLAKLVNGSTGALNVSKTHEESMEEMISKYSQGLDASLPDPIQASTGNLGAQLLQSLLLNDSVARVYTLNRPSTRITMYERHRARFQDKGLDISLLSSPKLVYLSGETSHEDLSLPEDTLKELRQNLTVIIHNAWRLDFNLSLASFESHVKGSRVLIDLARSSRHSSSIRFLFTSSIASAQSWDAKTQGLYPEEVVMDAKYAVGGGYGESKYVTERILAKSGLEATSFRLGQLTGGPKRIGTLPMLLGSHSCERCTTRDRCHGLPLSRALEWVDAVEQHARNPTEKDTTNIPAVKLIDFYRLQSNVDDTLRNSGQSTFESAGLTPLRTTNVEKLSECMRTLQPLDETIIKKWVRYWIDAGF
;
A
#
# COMPACT_ATOMS: atom_id res chain seq x y z
N MET A 1 0.78 -5.18 -88.27
CA MET A 1 0.03 -5.45 -87.03
C MET A 1 0.56 -4.47 -85.99
N THR A 2 -0.30 -3.66 -85.38
CA THR A 2 0.08 -2.41 -84.73
C THR A 2 -0.37 -2.31 -83.27
N CYS A 3 0.41 -1.57 -82.49
CA CYS A 3 0.09 -1.00 -81.17
C CYS A 3 -1.11 0.00 -81.24
N PRO A 4 -1.60 0.60 -80.12
CA PRO A 4 -1.06 0.62 -78.75
C PRO A 4 -2.12 0.36 -77.63
N SER A 5 -1.89 0.98 -76.46
CA SER A 5 -2.71 1.13 -75.25
C SER A 5 -4.02 1.95 -75.42
N GLN A 6 -4.68 2.27 -74.28
CA GLN A 6 -5.94 3.04 -74.06
C GLN A 6 -7.22 2.18 -74.05
N ASP A 7 -8.31 2.56 -73.37
CA ASP A 7 -8.49 3.44 -72.19
C ASP A 7 -9.83 3.07 -71.51
N ALA A 8 -9.93 3.24 -70.18
CA ALA A 8 -11.19 3.13 -69.44
C ALA A 8 -11.65 4.53 -68.98
N HIS A 9 -12.21 5.31 -69.90
CA HIS A 9 -12.61 6.69 -69.61
C HIS A 9 -13.70 6.81 -68.54
N VAL A 10 -13.40 7.62 -67.52
CA VAL A 10 -14.39 8.10 -66.54
C VAL A 10 -15.17 9.27 -67.13
N TYR A 11 -16.50 9.16 -67.18
CA TYR A 11 -17.41 10.30 -67.25
C TYR A 11 -18.63 10.08 -66.34
N THR A 12 -19.17 11.16 -65.79
CA THR A 12 -20.03 11.17 -64.60
C THR A 12 -21.35 11.87 -64.87
N ILE A 13 -22.46 11.38 -64.31
CA ILE A 13 -23.68 12.17 -64.07
C ILE A 13 -24.06 12.03 -62.59
N HIS A 14 -24.55 13.12 -62.00
CA HIS A 14 -24.73 13.29 -60.56
C HIS A 14 -26.01 12.65 -60.00
N PHE A 15 -25.89 12.19 -58.75
CA PHE A 15 -26.84 12.58 -57.70
C PHE A 15 -26.11 13.48 -56.67
N PRO A 16 -26.81 14.41 -55.99
CA PRO A 16 -26.19 15.43 -55.14
C PRO A 16 -25.79 14.91 -53.74
N GLN A 17 -25.09 15.79 -53.02
CA GLN A 17 -24.58 15.68 -51.63
C GLN A 17 -25.60 15.12 -50.62
N GLN A 18 -25.19 14.47 -49.52
CA GLN A 18 -23.99 14.74 -48.72
C GLN A 18 -23.16 13.47 -48.39
N ARG A 19 -21.83 13.62 -48.32
CA ARG A 19 -20.92 12.60 -47.79
C ARG A 19 -20.50 12.98 -46.36
N LEU A 20 -20.70 12.09 -45.39
CA LEU A 20 -19.73 11.90 -44.31
C LEU A 20 -18.83 10.72 -44.72
N CYS A 21 -17.57 11.00 -45.05
CA CYS A 21 -16.57 9.94 -45.25
C CYS A 21 -15.88 9.64 -43.93
N ALA A 22 -16.45 8.73 -43.13
CA ALA A 22 -15.74 8.15 -42.00
C ALA A 22 -14.65 7.19 -42.51
N HIS A 23 -13.38 7.50 -42.24
CA HIS A 23 -12.31 6.52 -42.34
C HIS A 23 -12.35 5.64 -41.09
N VAL A 24 -12.72 4.36 -41.26
CA VAL A 24 -12.65 3.37 -40.18
C VAL A 24 -11.25 2.78 -40.19
N GLN A 25 -10.37 3.32 -39.34
CA GLN A 25 -8.98 2.84 -39.21
C GLN A 25 -8.86 1.97 -37.96
N SER A 26 -8.75 0.66 -38.16
CA SER A 26 -8.67 -0.33 -37.08
C SER A 26 -7.24 -0.46 -36.54
N TYR A 27 -7.06 -0.22 -35.25
CA TYR A 27 -5.82 -0.48 -34.52
C TYR A 27 -5.92 -1.81 -33.74
N PRO A 28 -4.83 -2.58 -33.59
CA PRO A 28 -4.81 -3.76 -32.72
C PRO A 28 -4.97 -3.38 -31.23
N SER A 29 -5.17 -4.39 -30.36
CA SER A 29 -5.48 -4.17 -28.94
C SER A 29 -4.48 -3.25 -28.19
N PRO A 30 -4.92 -2.48 -27.17
CA PRO A 30 -4.10 -1.48 -26.46
C PRO A 30 -2.99 -2.06 -25.54
N SER A 31 -2.54 -3.29 -25.80
CA SER A 31 -1.33 -3.88 -25.21
C SER A 31 -0.02 -3.29 -25.79
N SER A 32 -0.11 -2.47 -26.84
CA SER A 32 0.96 -1.56 -27.26
C SER A 32 0.67 -0.16 -26.72
N THR A 33 1.67 0.46 -26.08
CA THR A 33 1.57 1.77 -25.42
C THR A 33 0.98 2.83 -26.33
N ILE A 34 -0.11 3.48 -25.90
CA ILE A 34 -0.66 4.66 -26.57
C ILE A 34 0.36 5.81 -26.39
N THR A 35 1.19 6.05 -27.41
CA THR A 35 2.12 7.19 -27.45
C THR A 35 1.37 8.50 -27.61
N ALA A 36 2.05 9.63 -27.39
CA ALA A 36 1.46 10.96 -27.60
C ALA A 36 0.90 11.13 -29.02
N ASP A 37 1.55 10.53 -30.03
CA ASP A 37 1.14 10.56 -31.44
C ASP A 37 -0.21 9.87 -31.67
N TYR A 38 -0.45 8.73 -31.02
CA TYR A 38 -1.75 8.05 -31.07
C TYR A 38 -2.85 8.87 -30.38
N VAL A 39 -2.56 9.56 -29.27
CA VAL A 39 -3.55 10.42 -28.62
C VAL A 39 -3.95 11.58 -29.55
N ILE A 40 -2.98 12.23 -30.21
CA ILE A 40 -3.25 13.30 -31.19
C ILE A 40 -4.12 12.79 -32.36
N ILE A 41 -3.94 11.53 -32.78
CA ILE A 41 -4.80 10.89 -33.80
C ILE A 41 -6.22 10.66 -33.28
N PHE A 42 -6.40 10.23 -32.02
CA PHE A 42 -7.74 10.02 -31.44
C PHE A 42 -8.47 11.34 -31.14
N GLU A 43 -7.75 12.40 -30.77
CA GLU A 43 -8.27 13.77 -30.58
C GLU A 43 -8.79 14.39 -31.89
N THR A 44 -8.31 13.95 -33.06
CA THR A 44 -8.81 14.43 -34.38
C THR A 44 -9.98 13.61 -34.95
N GLN A 45 -10.40 12.52 -34.31
CA GLN A 45 -11.49 11.65 -34.80
C GLN A 45 -12.84 11.98 -34.14
N SER A 46 -13.90 12.09 -34.96
CA SER A 46 -15.26 12.42 -34.51
C SER A 46 -15.90 11.39 -33.56
N ALA A 47 -15.41 10.15 -33.55
CA ALA A 47 -15.84 9.07 -32.67
C ALA A 47 -14.82 7.92 -32.71
N ASN A 48 -14.48 7.36 -31.55
CA ASN A 48 -13.55 6.24 -31.41
C ASN A 48 -14.31 5.00 -30.88
N LEU A 49 -14.15 3.86 -31.54
CA LEU A 49 -14.89 2.62 -31.24
C LEU A 49 -14.00 1.58 -30.56
N TYR A 50 -14.49 0.91 -29.52
CA TYR A 50 -13.87 -0.31 -28.99
C TYR A 50 -14.84 -1.49 -28.95
N SER A 51 -14.31 -2.69 -29.21
CA SER A 51 -15.09 -3.94 -29.27
C SER A 51 -14.20 -5.17 -29.07
N GLY A 52 -14.80 -6.33 -28.78
CA GLY A 52 -14.10 -7.62 -28.68
C GLY A 52 -13.27 -7.84 -27.40
N GLY A 53 -13.32 -6.90 -26.46
CA GLY A 53 -12.74 -6.99 -25.12
C GLY A 53 -13.00 -5.70 -24.33
N PRO A 54 -12.91 -5.72 -22.99
CA PRO A 54 -13.04 -4.52 -22.17
C PRO A 54 -11.85 -3.58 -22.37
N LEU A 55 -12.12 -2.28 -22.53
CA LEU A 55 -11.10 -1.23 -22.50
C LEU A 55 -10.80 -0.89 -21.02
N PRO A 56 -9.53 -0.90 -20.55
CA PRO A 56 -9.22 -0.63 -19.14
C PRO A 56 -9.66 0.78 -18.70
N PRO A 57 -10.31 0.95 -17.51
CA PRO A 57 -10.87 2.23 -17.10
C PRO A 57 -9.89 3.41 -17.15
N ARG A 58 -8.68 3.26 -16.59
CA ARG A 58 -7.64 4.30 -16.61
C ARG A 58 -7.25 4.77 -18.02
N ILE A 59 -7.35 3.91 -19.03
CA ILE A 59 -7.07 4.27 -20.42
C ILE A 59 -8.23 5.08 -21.00
N ALA A 60 -9.47 4.63 -20.77
CA ALA A 60 -10.67 5.35 -21.19
C ALA A 60 -10.75 6.74 -20.52
N GLU A 61 -10.50 6.85 -19.22
CA GLU A 61 -10.47 8.10 -18.45
C GLU A 61 -9.39 9.07 -18.96
N SER A 62 -8.18 8.56 -19.25
CA SER A 62 -7.07 9.35 -19.80
C SER A 62 -7.36 9.92 -21.20
N LEU A 63 -8.21 9.23 -21.99
CA LEU A 63 -8.68 9.68 -23.29
C LEU A 63 -9.89 10.64 -23.16
N ILE A 64 -10.89 10.28 -22.36
CA ILE A 64 -12.11 11.07 -22.11
C ILE A 64 -11.77 12.44 -21.49
N SER A 65 -10.80 12.49 -20.57
CA SER A 65 -10.31 13.75 -19.97
C SER A 65 -9.64 14.71 -20.97
N ARG A 66 -9.29 14.24 -22.18
CA ARG A 66 -8.79 15.05 -23.30
C ARG A 66 -9.87 15.38 -24.33
N GLY A 67 -11.11 15.02 -24.08
CA GLY A 67 -12.24 15.23 -24.99
C GLY A 67 -12.41 14.15 -26.06
N VAL A 68 -11.65 13.05 -26.01
CA VAL A 68 -11.81 11.93 -26.95
C VAL A 68 -13.15 11.24 -26.71
N VAL A 69 -14.04 11.30 -27.70
CA VAL A 69 -15.33 10.61 -27.64
C VAL A 69 -15.11 9.11 -27.91
N ILE A 70 -15.39 8.30 -26.89
CA ILE A 70 -15.33 6.83 -26.93
C ILE A 70 -16.75 6.28 -26.98
N ALA A 71 -16.95 5.24 -27.79
CA ALA A 71 -18.18 4.45 -27.81
C ALA A 71 -17.89 2.95 -27.83
N SER A 72 -18.74 2.20 -27.14
CA SER A 72 -18.64 0.75 -26.98
C SER A 72 -19.51 0.01 -28.01
N MET A 73 -19.04 -1.17 -28.44
CA MET A 73 -19.77 -2.06 -29.34
C MET A 73 -19.55 -3.52 -28.94
N TYR A 74 -20.63 -4.27 -28.80
CA TYR A 74 -20.59 -5.71 -28.50
C TYR A 74 -21.31 -6.53 -29.57
N GLY A 75 -20.72 -7.69 -29.88
CA GLY A 75 -21.13 -8.58 -30.95
C GLY A 75 -20.17 -9.74 -31.15
N GLY A 76 -20.70 -10.88 -31.59
CA GLY A 76 -19.96 -12.09 -31.91
C GLY A 76 -20.03 -12.45 -33.40
N THR A 77 -19.30 -13.48 -33.81
CA THR A 77 -19.42 -14.03 -35.18
C THR A 77 -20.77 -14.71 -35.36
N GLU A 78 -21.27 -15.28 -34.27
CA GLU A 78 -22.41 -16.17 -34.16
C GLU A 78 -23.73 -15.40 -34.01
N PHE A 79 -23.71 -14.16 -33.52
CA PHE A 79 -24.91 -13.34 -33.31
C PHE A 79 -24.83 -11.91 -33.90
N GLY A 80 -23.72 -11.55 -34.55
CA GLY A 80 -23.51 -10.22 -35.14
C GLY A 80 -23.37 -9.10 -34.10
N VAL A 81 -23.46 -7.85 -34.55
CA VAL A 81 -23.45 -6.67 -33.67
C VAL A 81 -24.87 -6.41 -33.16
N VAL A 82 -25.03 -6.44 -31.83
CA VAL A 82 -26.33 -6.48 -31.14
C VAL A 82 -26.61 -5.22 -30.29
N THR A 83 -25.66 -4.29 -30.24
CA THR A 83 -25.72 -3.08 -29.43
C THR A 83 -25.99 -1.83 -30.25
N LYS A 84 -26.82 -0.92 -29.72
CA LYS A 84 -26.90 0.45 -30.19
C LYS A 84 -25.58 1.16 -29.93
N LEU A 85 -25.12 1.93 -30.90
CA LEU A 85 -23.93 2.76 -30.76
C LEU A 85 -24.22 3.97 -29.84
N ARG A 86 -23.52 4.06 -28.70
CA ARG A 86 -23.69 5.13 -27.70
C ARG A 86 -22.44 6.01 -27.60
N MET A 87 -22.56 7.28 -27.99
CA MET A 87 -21.53 8.31 -27.80
C MET A 87 -21.72 8.99 -26.44
N ASP A 88 -21.46 8.25 -25.34
CA ASP A 88 -21.70 8.71 -23.96
C ASP A 88 -20.48 8.43 -23.09
N THR A 89 -19.82 9.49 -22.65
CA THR A 89 -18.62 9.43 -21.79
C THR A 89 -18.93 9.07 -20.34
N ASN A 90 -20.18 9.15 -19.89
CA ASN A 90 -20.57 8.83 -18.51
C ASN A 90 -20.91 7.34 -18.35
N THR A 91 -21.51 6.72 -19.37
CA THR A 91 -21.86 5.29 -19.36
C THR A 91 -21.04 4.49 -20.37
N TRP A 92 -19.80 4.91 -20.69
CA TRP A 92 -19.01 4.35 -21.80
C TRP A 92 -18.84 2.82 -21.73
N GLN A 93 -18.71 2.26 -20.51
CA GLN A 93 -18.60 0.82 -20.26
C GLN A 93 -19.89 0.01 -20.55
N TYR A 94 -21.04 0.69 -20.70
CA TYR A 94 -22.35 0.06 -20.71
C TYR A 94 -22.98 0.03 -22.10
N PHE A 95 -23.47 -1.14 -22.47
CA PHE A 95 -24.16 -1.44 -23.70
C PHE A 95 -25.68 -1.27 -23.56
N GLU A 96 -26.33 -0.87 -24.65
CA GLU A 96 -27.78 -0.87 -24.80
C GLU A 96 -28.15 -1.72 -26.01
N PHE A 97 -28.91 -2.80 -25.82
CA PHE A 97 -29.25 -3.71 -26.92
C PHE A 97 -30.28 -3.12 -27.89
N VAL A 98 -30.21 -3.52 -29.16
CA VAL A 98 -31.12 -3.03 -30.21
C VAL A 98 -32.54 -3.59 -29.99
N LYS A 99 -33.58 -2.75 -30.18
CA LYS A 99 -34.98 -3.18 -30.08
C LYS A 99 -35.29 -4.20 -31.20
N GLY A 100 -35.89 -5.33 -30.83
CA GLY A 100 -36.17 -6.47 -31.74
C GLY A 100 -35.33 -7.72 -31.43
N ILE A 101 -34.21 -7.55 -30.74
CA ILE A 101 -33.40 -8.67 -30.26
C ILE A 101 -34.10 -9.35 -29.08
N ASN A 102 -34.27 -10.67 -29.16
CA ASN A 102 -34.88 -11.48 -28.11
C ASN A 102 -33.79 -12.02 -27.18
N LEU A 103 -33.53 -11.30 -26.09
CA LEU A 103 -32.42 -11.59 -25.17
C LEU A 103 -32.93 -12.23 -23.88
N ARG A 104 -32.54 -13.49 -23.64
CA ARG A 104 -32.80 -14.21 -22.39
C ARG A 104 -31.61 -14.02 -21.45
N TRP A 105 -31.89 -13.47 -20.27
CA TRP A 105 -30.92 -13.33 -19.18
C TRP A 105 -31.00 -14.52 -18.22
N VAL A 106 -29.91 -15.26 -18.05
CA VAL A 106 -29.85 -16.39 -17.10
C VAL A 106 -29.03 -16.00 -15.87
N ALA A 107 -29.75 -15.80 -14.76
CA ALA A 107 -29.17 -15.35 -13.49
C ALA A 107 -28.19 -16.39 -12.91
N GLN A 108 -27.07 -15.90 -12.39
CA GLN A 108 -26.02 -16.68 -11.73
C GLN A 108 -26.08 -16.50 -10.21
N ALA A 109 -25.42 -17.40 -9.48
CA ALA A 109 -25.41 -17.40 -8.01
C ALA A 109 -24.65 -16.21 -7.37
N ASP A 110 -23.84 -15.50 -8.16
CA ASP A 110 -23.08 -14.30 -7.75
C ASP A 110 -23.82 -12.97 -8.06
N GLY A 111 -25.01 -13.04 -8.66
CA GLY A 111 -25.80 -11.87 -9.07
C GLY A 111 -25.52 -11.36 -10.49
N THR A 112 -24.61 -11.99 -11.24
CA THR A 112 -24.42 -11.72 -12.68
C THR A 112 -25.47 -12.44 -13.53
N TYR A 113 -25.54 -12.11 -14.82
CA TYR A 113 -26.47 -12.71 -15.78
C TYR A 113 -25.77 -13.12 -17.07
N GLU A 114 -25.98 -14.36 -17.54
CA GLU A 114 -25.54 -14.76 -18.89
C GLU A 114 -26.45 -14.16 -19.95
N ALA A 115 -25.87 -13.63 -21.03
CA ALA A 115 -26.60 -13.25 -22.24
C ALA A 115 -26.87 -14.48 -23.15
N GLN A 116 -28.13 -14.77 -23.44
CA GLN A 116 -28.52 -15.79 -24.42
C GLN A 116 -29.40 -15.16 -25.51
N PHE A 117 -28.92 -15.16 -26.76
CA PHE A 117 -29.63 -14.58 -27.91
C PHE A 117 -30.56 -15.60 -28.53
N LEU A 118 -31.87 -15.41 -28.40
CA LEU A 118 -32.88 -16.30 -28.96
C LEU A 118 -33.20 -15.89 -30.40
N THR A 119 -33.27 -16.87 -31.30
CA THR A 119 -33.63 -16.65 -32.70
C THR A 119 -35.03 -16.04 -32.80
N SER A 120 -35.17 -14.98 -33.59
CA SER A 120 -36.40 -14.22 -33.75
C SER A 120 -36.55 -13.71 -35.20
N GLU A 121 -37.77 -13.37 -35.60
CA GLU A 121 -38.07 -12.83 -36.94
C GLU A 121 -37.17 -11.65 -37.34
N THR A 122 -36.69 -10.86 -36.36
CA THR A 122 -35.85 -9.67 -36.59
C THR A 122 -34.37 -9.85 -36.21
N HIS A 123 -33.98 -10.97 -35.61
CA HIS A 123 -32.59 -11.30 -35.28
C HIS A 123 -32.36 -12.81 -35.32
N HIS A 124 -31.59 -13.28 -36.29
CA HIS A 124 -31.19 -14.68 -36.43
C HIS A 124 -29.71 -14.83 -36.08
N VAL A 125 -29.37 -15.88 -35.33
CA VAL A 125 -27.99 -16.27 -35.05
C VAL A 125 -27.47 -17.19 -36.16
N ALA A 126 -26.16 -17.15 -36.43
CA ALA A 126 -25.51 -17.97 -37.45
C ALA A 126 -25.18 -19.40 -36.96
N ILE A 127 -25.17 -19.62 -35.64
CA ILE A 127 -24.99 -20.92 -34.98
C ILE A 127 -25.96 -20.95 -33.80
N GLU A 128 -26.61 -22.09 -33.56
CA GLU A 128 -27.45 -22.34 -32.38
C GLU A 128 -26.80 -23.40 -31.49
N ASN A 129 -26.85 -23.21 -30.18
CA ASN A 129 -26.23 -24.12 -29.19
C ASN A 129 -27.11 -24.32 -27.92
N LEU A 130 -28.28 -23.69 -27.83
CA LEU A 130 -29.22 -23.87 -26.74
C LEU A 130 -30.00 -25.19 -26.91
N PRO A 131 -30.17 -26.00 -25.85
CA PRO A 131 -30.83 -27.31 -25.94
C PRO A 131 -32.37 -27.24 -25.86
N ASP A 132 -32.92 -26.11 -25.41
CA ASP A 132 -34.34 -25.96 -25.04
C ASP A 132 -35.14 -25.05 -25.98
N VAL A 133 -34.48 -24.09 -26.63
CA VAL A 133 -35.06 -23.13 -27.59
C VAL A 133 -34.06 -22.79 -28.69
N SER A 134 -34.56 -22.35 -29.84
CA SER A 134 -33.74 -21.88 -30.96
C SER A 134 -32.98 -20.60 -30.58
N GLY A 135 -31.64 -20.65 -30.61
CA GLY A 135 -30.77 -19.55 -30.21
C GLY A 135 -29.37 -19.94 -29.72
N TYR A 136 -28.63 -18.94 -29.24
CA TYR A 136 -27.21 -19.00 -28.87
C TYR A 136 -26.93 -18.49 -27.44
N SER A 137 -26.50 -19.38 -26.56
CA SER A 137 -25.79 -19.10 -25.32
C SER A 137 -24.42 -18.52 -25.64
N THR A 138 -24.12 -17.34 -25.11
CA THR A 138 -22.83 -16.68 -25.36
C THR A 138 -21.73 -17.09 -24.40
N SER A 139 -22.08 -17.70 -23.27
CA SER A 139 -21.24 -17.78 -22.06
C SER A 139 -20.84 -16.41 -21.47
N ASP A 140 -21.28 -15.27 -22.01
CA ASP A 140 -20.81 -13.94 -21.59
C ASP A 140 -21.67 -13.41 -20.42
N LEU A 141 -21.01 -12.99 -19.35
CA LEU A 141 -21.62 -12.52 -18.11
C LEU A 141 -21.73 -10.99 -18.08
N PHE A 142 -22.90 -10.50 -17.67
CA PHE A 142 -23.23 -9.09 -17.58
C PHE A 142 -23.78 -8.69 -16.21
N GLU A 143 -23.54 -7.43 -15.86
CA GLU A 143 -24.17 -6.71 -14.75
C GLU A 143 -25.10 -5.61 -15.29
N PRO A 144 -26.30 -5.40 -14.72
CA PRO A 144 -27.13 -4.24 -15.05
C PRO A 144 -26.56 -2.95 -14.45
N HIS A 145 -26.76 -1.81 -15.12
CA HIS A 145 -26.41 -0.51 -14.56
C HIS A 145 -27.28 -0.20 -13.33
N PRO A 146 -26.69 0.17 -12.17
CA PRO A 146 -27.40 0.22 -10.88
C PRO A 146 -28.59 1.20 -10.83
N THR A 147 -28.59 2.22 -11.70
CA THR A 147 -29.61 3.29 -11.73
C THR A 147 -30.22 3.60 -13.10
N ILE A 148 -29.84 2.90 -14.18
CA ILE A 148 -30.28 3.23 -15.55
C ILE A 148 -30.83 1.96 -16.23
N PRO A 149 -32.15 1.86 -16.45
CA PRO A 149 -32.75 0.68 -17.06
C PRO A 149 -32.21 0.36 -18.45
N ASN A 150 -32.03 -0.94 -18.73
CA ASN A 150 -31.59 -1.51 -20.01
C ASN A 150 -30.13 -1.22 -20.42
N LEU A 151 -29.31 -0.63 -19.52
CA LEU A 151 -27.86 -0.59 -19.67
C LEU A 151 -27.21 -1.78 -18.97
N TRP A 152 -26.25 -2.42 -19.65
CA TRP A 152 -25.56 -3.63 -19.19
C TRP A 152 -24.06 -3.56 -19.45
N LYS A 153 -23.23 -3.98 -18.50
CA LYS A 153 -21.77 -4.02 -18.61
C LYS A 153 -21.31 -5.48 -18.62
N ILE A 154 -20.46 -5.87 -19.59
CA ILE A 154 -19.84 -7.20 -19.60
C ILE A 154 -18.76 -7.30 -18.51
N VAL A 155 -18.71 -8.39 -17.77
CA VAL A 155 -17.73 -8.62 -16.67
C VAL A 155 -16.77 -9.79 -16.92
N GLY A 156 -17.12 -10.72 -17.81
CA GLY A 156 -16.29 -11.87 -18.15
C GLY A 156 -17.07 -12.92 -18.92
N ARG A 157 -16.55 -14.15 -18.98
CA ARG A 157 -17.22 -15.32 -19.56
C ARG A 157 -17.28 -16.46 -18.55
N ILE A 158 -18.37 -17.23 -18.54
CA ILE A 158 -18.54 -18.47 -17.75
C ILE A 158 -17.39 -19.44 -18.01
N ASP A 159 -16.98 -19.60 -19.27
CA ASP A 159 -15.88 -20.49 -19.67
C ASP A 159 -14.52 -20.09 -19.07
N ASP A 160 -14.33 -18.79 -18.81
CA ASP A 160 -13.14 -18.18 -18.21
C ASP A 160 -13.17 -18.15 -16.67
N VAL A 161 -14.30 -18.48 -16.03
CA VAL A 161 -14.39 -18.57 -14.56
C VAL A 161 -13.49 -19.70 -14.06
N ILE A 162 -12.61 -19.37 -13.12
CA ILE A 162 -11.71 -20.31 -12.47
C ILE A 162 -12.44 -20.91 -11.27
N ILE A 163 -12.74 -22.20 -11.35
CA ILE A 163 -13.32 -22.98 -10.24
C ILE A 163 -12.17 -23.66 -9.51
N HIS A 164 -12.00 -23.34 -8.23
CA HIS A 164 -10.97 -23.89 -7.35
C HIS A 164 -11.34 -25.30 -6.86
N SER A 165 -10.38 -26.00 -6.25
CA SER A 165 -10.59 -27.32 -5.61
C SER A 165 -11.71 -27.30 -4.55
N SER A 166 -11.85 -26.17 -3.84
CA SER A 166 -12.90 -25.87 -2.86
C SER A 166 -14.30 -25.64 -3.46
N GLY A 167 -14.41 -25.51 -4.78
CA GLY A 167 -15.63 -25.08 -5.48
C GLY A 167 -15.80 -23.55 -5.58
N GLU A 168 -14.91 -22.77 -4.95
CA GLU A 168 -14.93 -21.30 -5.05
C GLU A 168 -14.67 -20.81 -6.48
N LYS A 169 -15.23 -19.65 -6.84
CA LYS A 169 -15.27 -19.14 -8.22
C LYS A 169 -14.57 -17.79 -8.37
N THR A 170 -13.39 -17.79 -8.96
CA THR A 170 -12.65 -16.58 -9.33
C THR A 170 -13.01 -16.12 -10.75
N VAL A 171 -13.37 -14.85 -10.92
CA VAL A 171 -13.59 -14.21 -12.23
C VAL A 171 -12.33 -13.42 -12.62
N PRO A 172 -11.52 -13.87 -13.61
CA PRO A 172 -10.19 -13.28 -13.83
C PRO A 172 -10.17 -11.86 -14.40
N ALA A 173 -11.12 -11.54 -15.28
CA ALA A 173 -10.99 -10.40 -16.19
C ALA A 173 -10.82 -9.02 -15.52
N PRO A 174 -11.51 -8.69 -14.40
CA PRO A 174 -11.30 -7.41 -13.72
C PRO A 174 -9.87 -7.25 -13.17
N MET A 175 -9.31 -8.32 -12.60
CA MET A 175 -7.95 -8.33 -12.05
C MET A 175 -6.91 -8.23 -13.17
N GLU A 176 -7.07 -9.01 -14.24
CA GLU A 176 -6.20 -8.99 -15.42
C GLU A 176 -6.18 -7.62 -16.10
N ALA A 177 -7.32 -6.93 -16.17
CA ALA A 177 -7.42 -5.58 -16.74
C ALA A 177 -6.66 -4.54 -15.92
N ILE A 178 -6.72 -4.60 -14.58
CA ILE A 178 -5.95 -3.71 -13.69
C ILE A 178 -4.45 -3.94 -13.86
N ILE A 179 -4.03 -5.21 -13.98
CA ILE A 179 -2.62 -5.60 -14.04
C ILE A 179 -2.00 -5.32 -15.42
N THR A 180 -2.75 -5.58 -16.49
CA THR A 180 -2.33 -5.27 -17.88
C THR A 180 -2.31 -3.76 -18.16
N ALA A 181 -2.98 -2.95 -17.35
CA ALA A 181 -2.88 -1.48 -17.41
C ALA A 181 -1.58 -0.91 -16.79
N ASN A 182 -0.68 -1.75 -16.26
CA ASN A 182 0.62 -1.30 -15.76
C ASN A 182 1.64 -1.14 -16.90
N PRO A 183 2.39 -0.02 -16.98
CA PRO A 183 3.37 0.25 -18.04
C PRO A 183 4.61 -0.67 -18.09
N ILE A 184 4.67 -1.74 -17.29
CA ILE A 184 5.73 -2.77 -17.35
C ILE A 184 5.23 -4.13 -17.88
N VAL A 185 3.93 -4.30 -18.16
CA VAL A 185 3.30 -5.58 -18.54
C VAL A 185 2.66 -5.48 -19.94
N SER A 186 2.87 -6.49 -20.79
CA SER A 186 2.25 -6.62 -22.12
C SER A 186 1.14 -7.67 -22.21
N GLY A 187 0.97 -8.48 -21.17
CA GLY A 187 -0.14 -9.41 -21.00
C GLY A 187 -0.15 -10.07 -19.63
N ALA A 188 -1.35 -10.32 -19.10
CA ALA A 188 -1.55 -11.02 -17.82
C ALA A 188 -2.63 -12.10 -17.96
N ILE A 189 -2.42 -13.29 -17.40
CA ILE A 189 -3.37 -14.42 -17.42
C ILE A 189 -3.37 -15.13 -16.05
N ILE A 190 -4.50 -15.12 -15.37
CA ILE A 190 -4.72 -15.84 -14.11
C ILE A 190 -5.02 -17.32 -14.39
N PHE A 191 -4.53 -18.18 -13.50
CA PHE A 191 -4.69 -19.63 -13.48
C PHE A 191 -5.09 -20.12 -12.08
N GLY A 192 -5.30 -21.44 -11.94
CA GLY A 192 -5.65 -22.09 -10.66
C GLY A 192 -6.94 -22.92 -10.67
N ARG A 193 -7.46 -23.29 -11.85
CA ARG A 193 -8.62 -24.20 -11.96
C ARG A 193 -8.25 -25.56 -11.34
N GLN A 194 -9.11 -26.07 -10.46
CA GLN A 194 -8.87 -27.29 -9.65
C GLN A 194 -7.66 -27.23 -8.70
N ARG A 195 -7.14 -26.03 -8.38
CA ARG A 195 -6.11 -25.81 -7.34
C ARG A 195 -6.70 -24.95 -6.21
N ASP A 196 -6.06 -24.99 -5.04
CA ASP A 196 -6.57 -24.37 -3.79
C ASP A 196 -6.58 -22.83 -3.79
N GLN A 197 -5.74 -22.20 -4.61
CA GLN A 197 -5.61 -20.74 -4.71
C GLN A 197 -5.22 -20.32 -6.14
N PRO A 198 -5.56 -19.10 -6.59
CA PRO A 198 -5.17 -18.61 -7.91
C PRO A 198 -3.70 -18.20 -7.99
N GLY A 199 -3.19 -18.14 -9.22
CA GLY A 199 -1.90 -17.52 -9.56
C GLY A 199 -1.94 -16.84 -10.92
N ILE A 200 -0.85 -16.21 -11.34
CA ILE A 200 -0.85 -15.36 -12.54
C ILE A 200 0.42 -15.47 -13.37
N LEU A 201 0.26 -15.62 -14.69
CA LEU A 201 1.28 -15.42 -15.71
C LEU A 201 1.38 -13.93 -16.02
N LEU A 202 2.58 -13.37 -15.97
CA LEU A 202 2.87 -11.98 -16.37
C LEU A 202 3.93 -11.93 -17.46
N GLU A 203 3.59 -11.33 -18.60
CA GLU A 203 4.52 -11.03 -19.67
C GLU A 203 5.08 -9.60 -19.53
N PRO A 204 6.39 -9.42 -19.29
CA PRO A 204 6.98 -8.09 -19.21
C PRO A 204 7.08 -7.42 -20.59
N LEU A 205 6.87 -6.11 -20.63
CA LEU A 205 7.22 -5.30 -21.79
C LEU A 205 8.73 -5.35 -22.07
N PRO A 206 9.21 -5.16 -23.32
CA PRO A 206 10.62 -5.35 -23.70
C PRO A 206 11.65 -4.58 -22.84
N ALA A 207 11.31 -3.40 -22.34
CA ALA A 207 12.17 -2.60 -21.46
C ALA A 207 12.28 -3.13 -20.01
N TYR A 208 11.51 -4.17 -19.67
CA TYR A 208 11.38 -4.78 -18.36
C TYR A 208 11.52 -6.31 -18.41
N GLN A 209 12.10 -6.86 -19.49
CA GLN A 209 12.38 -8.29 -19.59
C GLN A 209 13.26 -8.79 -18.45
N VAL A 210 13.07 -10.06 -18.12
CA VAL A 210 13.63 -10.75 -16.95
C VAL A 210 14.19 -12.07 -17.47
N ASP A 211 15.43 -12.40 -17.11
CA ASP A 211 15.87 -13.80 -17.21
C ASP A 211 15.11 -14.61 -16.15
N VAL A 212 14.22 -15.50 -16.58
CA VAL A 212 13.38 -16.33 -15.70
C VAL A 212 14.19 -17.32 -14.87
N ASN A 213 15.47 -17.52 -15.19
CA ASN A 213 16.42 -18.35 -14.44
C ASN A 213 17.20 -17.54 -13.38
N ASP A 214 17.19 -16.21 -13.45
CA ASP A 214 17.80 -15.31 -12.46
C ASP A 214 16.78 -14.98 -11.36
N SER A 215 16.93 -15.65 -10.21
CA SER A 215 16.05 -15.48 -9.05
C SER A 215 16.03 -14.04 -8.51
N ALA A 216 17.13 -13.29 -8.63
CA ALA A 216 17.21 -11.90 -8.19
C ALA A 216 16.47 -10.96 -9.15
N GLN A 217 16.55 -11.18 -10.47
CA GLN A 217 15.74 -10.45 -11.45
C GLN A 217 14.25 -10.78 -11.32
N VAL A 218 13.88 -12.05 -11.16
CA VAL A 218 12.50 -12.48 -10.93
C VAL A 218 11.94 -11.89 -9.63
N SER A 219 12.69 -11.93 -8.52
CA SER A 219 12.28 -11.30 -7.25
C SER A 219 12.13 -9.78 -7.39
N LYS A 220 13.07 -9.12 -8.08
CA LYS A 220 13.00 -7.67 -8.37
C LYS A 220 11.78 -7.31 -9.21
N PHE A 221 11.42 -8.10 -10.22
CA PHE A 221 10.21 -7.89 -11.02
C PHE A 221 8.93 -8.14 -10.21
N ARG A 222 8.86 -9.26 -9.46
CA ARG A 222 7.74 -9.55 -8.53
C ARG A 222 7.53 -8.41 -7.55
N ASN A 223 8.58 -7.89 -6.92
CA ASN A 223 8.50 -6.76 -5.99
C ASN A 223 8.14 -5.42 -6.68
N LEU A 224 8.50 -5.23 -7.96
CA LEU A 224 8.12 -4.05 -8.74
C LEU A 224 6.64 -4.05 -9.16
N ILE A 225 6.09 -5.20 -9.56
CA ILE A 225 4.67 -5.33 -9.93
C ILE A 225 3.75 -5.48 -8.72
N TRP A 226 4.26 -5.93 -7.57
CA TRP A 226 3.47 -6.28 -6.38
C TRP A 226 2.41 -5.23 -5.98
N PRO A 227 2.68 -3.90 -5.93
CA PRO A 227 1.66 -2.91 -5.59
C PRO A 227 0.48 -2.84 -6.57
N THR A 228 0.63 -3.36 -7.80
CA THR A 228 -0.46 -3.50 -8.78
C THR A 228 -1.25 -4.79 -8.57
N ILE A 229 -0.57 -5.87 -8.16
CA ILE A 229 -1.24 -7.11 -7.74
C ILE A 229 -2.07 -6.85 -6.46
N GLU A 230 -1.54 -6.08 -5.52
CA GLU A 230 -2.27 -5.60 -4.34
C GLU A 230 -3.47 -4.72 -4.71
N GLU A 231 -3.39 -3.90 -5.76
CA GLU A 231 -4.54 -3.13 -6.26
C GLU A 231 -5.61 -4.04 -6.87
N ALA A 232 -5.21 -5.01 -7.70
CA ALA A 232 -6.13 -6.00 -8.28
C ALA A 232 -6.77 -6.91 -7.20
N ASN A 233 -6.03 -7.23 -6.14
CA ASN A 233 -6.54 -8.01 -4.99
C ASN A 233 -7.61 -7.27 -4.16
N LYS A 234 -7.77 -5.94 -4.32
CA LYS A 234 -8.83 -5.16 -3.64
C LYS A 234 -10.20 -5.31 -4.29
N VAL A 235 -10.26 -5.58 -5.60
CA VAL A 235 -11.52 -5.87 -6.32
C VAL A 235 -11.85 -7.38 -6.33
N ALA A 236 -11.06 -8.19 -5.63
CA ALA A 236 -11.17 -9.64 -5.62
C ALA A 236 -11.70 -10.17 -4.27
N PRO A 237 -12.63 -11.15 -4.27
CA PRO A 237 -12.97 -11.94 -3.09
C PRO A 237 -11.74 -12.53 -2.40
N ALA A 238 -11.81 -12.82 -1.09
CA ALA A 238 -10.64 -13.24 -0.32
C ALA A 238 -9.94 -14.50 -0.89
N PHE A 239 -10.70 -15.46 -1.39
CA PHE A 239 -10.20 -16.68 -2.06
C PHE A 239 -9.63 -16.43 -3.47
N SER A 240 -9.96 -15.30 -4.10
CA SER A 240 -9.49 -14.92 -5.45
C SER A 240 -8.18 -14.13 -5.43
N ARG A 241 -7.61 -13.84 -4.26
CA ARG A 241 -6.41 -13.00 -4.14
C ARG A 241 -5.16 -13.76 -4.55
N ILE A 242 -4.33 -13.10 -5.36
CA ILE A 242 -3.05 -13.60 -5.85
C ILE A 242 -1.97 -13.24 -4.83
N PHE A 243 -1.29 -14.23 -4.28
CA PHE A 243 -0.10 -14.05 -3.45
C PHE A 243 1.15 -13.81 -4.32
N LYS A 244 2.20 -13.13 -3.80
CA LYS A 244 3.40 -12.73 -4.58
C LYS A 244 4.15 -13.93 -5.14
N GLU A 245 4.07 -15.01 -4.38
CA GLU A 245 4.59 -16.35 -4.59
C GLU A 245 3.97 -16.98 -5.84
N MET A 246 2.68 -16.71 -6.08
CA MET A 246 1.88 -17.23 -7.19
C MET A 246 2.05 -16.46 -8.51
N ILE A 247 3.04 -15.55 -8.59
CA ILE A 247 3.38 -14.78 -9.79
C ILE A 247 4.44 -15.53 -10.60
N LEU A 248 4.08 -15.97 -11.80
CA LEU A 248 4.96 -16.63 -12.76
C LEU A 248 5.30 -15.65 -13.89
N VAL A 249 6.59 -15.37 -14.10
CA VAL A 249 7.06 -14.47 -15.16
C VAL A 249 7.19 -15.28 -16.46
N VAL A 250 6.60 -14.77 -17.54
CA VAL A 250 6.65 -15.37 -18.87
C VAL A 250 8.05 -15.20 -19.44
N ASP A 251 8.60 -16.29 -19.95
CA ASP A 251 9.89 -16.37 -20.61
C ASP A 251 9.85 -15.59 -21.94
N PRO A 252 10.80 -14.67 -22.22
CA PRO A 252 10.84 -13.91 -23.46
C PRO A 252 11.06 -14.76 -24.72
N GLU A 253 11.63 -15.97 -24.62
CA GLU A 253 11.73 -16.94 -25.72
C GLU A 253 10.42 -17.74 -25.92
N LYS A 254 9.53 -17.76 -24.90
CA LYS A 254 8.23 -18.44 -24.92
C LYS A 254 7.06 -17.46 -24.65
N PRO A 255 6.86 -16.41 -25.48
CA PRO A 255 5.87 -15.36 -25.24
C PRO A 255 4.43 -15.86 -25.29
N LEU A 256 3.48 -15.09 -24.74
CA LEU A 256 2.08 -15.49 -24.64
C LEU A 256 1.42 -15.55 -26.04
N PRO A 257 0.79 -16.68 -26.41
CA PRO A 257 0.15 -16.83 -27.72
C PRO A 257 -1.06 -15.91 -27.82
N ARG A 258 -1.25 -15.29 -28.99
CA ARG A 258 -2.28 -14.27 -29.24
C ARG A 258 -3.13 -14.63 -30.45
N VAL A 259 -4.41 -14.27 -30.40
CA VAL A 259 -5.31 -14.34 -31.58
C VAL A 259 -5.08 -13.13 -32.50
N GLY A 260 -5.60 -13.17 -33.73
CA GLY A 260 -5.42 -12.10 -34.73
C GLY A 260 -5.93 -10.69 -34.38
N LYS A 261 -6.51 -10.49 -33.19
CA LYS A 261 -6.88 -9.17 -32.62
C LYS A 261 -5.83 -8.60 -31.66
N GLY A 262 -4.77 -9.35 -31.34
CA GLY A 262 -3.72 -8.99 -30.36
C GLY A 262 -3.96 -9.53 -28.94
N THR A 263 -5.19 -9.92 -28.60
CA THR A 263 -5.56 -10.50 -27.30
C THR A 263 -4.87 -11.84 -27.05
N VAL A 264 -4.42 -12.08 -25.81
CA VAL A 264 -3.83 -13.37 -25.38
C VAL A 264 -4.89 -14.48 -25.42
N ALA A 265 -4.53 -15.61 -26.02
CA ALA A 265 -5.37 -16.79 -26.14
C ALA A 265 -5.27 -17.65 -24.87
N ARG A 266 -6.03 -17.31 -23.80
CA ARG A 266 -5.95 -17.94 -22.46
C ARG A 266 -5.71 -19.46 -22.50
N LYS A 267 -6.58 -20.21 -23.19
CA LYS A 267 -6.47 -21.68 -23.25
C LYS A 267 -5.13 -22.16 -23.82
N ALA A 268 -4.63 -21.53 -24.88
CA ALA A 268 -3.33 -21.85 -25.46
C ALA A 268 -2.16 -21.41 -24.56
N ALA A 269 -2.29 -20.26 -23.88
CA ALA A 269 -1.29 -19.79 -22.91
C ALA A 269 -1.16 -20.75 -21.72
N LEU A 270 -2.28 -21.19 -21.15
CA LEU A 270 -2.30 -22.15 -20.04
C LEU A 270 -1.78 -23.54 -20.45
N THR A 271 -2.00 -23.98 -21.70
CA THR A 271 -1.38 -25.22 -22.22
C THR A 271 0.12 -25.04 -22.50
N LEU A 272 0.57 -23.86 -22.96
CA LEU A 272 1.99 -23.57 -23.22
C LEU A 272 2.82 -23.45 -21.93
N TYR A 273 2.18 -23.09 -20.82
CA TYR A 273 2.79 -22.90 -19.50
C TYR A 273 2.36 -23.95 -18.46
N SER A 274 1.69 -25.05 -18.85
CA SER A 274 1.17 -26.02 -17.88
C SER A 274 2.30 -26.63 -17.04
N SER A 275 3.43 -26.96 -17.64
CA SER A 275 4.64 -27.45 -16.96
C SER A 275 5.13 -26.53 -15.85
N GLU A 276 5.18 -25.22 -16.09
CA GLU A 276 5.69 -24.25 -15.13
C GLU A 276 4.62 -23.85 -14.10
N ILE A 277 3.34 -23.86 -14.47
CA ILE A 277 2.21 -23.68 -13.55
C ILE A 277 2.14 -24.86 -12.59
N ASP A 278 2.17 -26.09 -13.10
CA ASP A 278 2.15 -27.30 -12.27
C ASP A 278 3.41 -27.39 -11.41
N LYS A 279 4.61 -27.08 -11.94
CA LYS A 279 5.83 -26.96 -11.13
C LYS A 279 5.73 -25.86 -10.07
N LEU A 280 5.06 -24.74 -10.32
CA LEU A 280 4.83 -23.70 -9.32
C LEU A 280 3.90 -24.20 -8.21
N TYR A 281 2.79 -24.86 -8.55
CA TYR A 281 1.94 -25.50 -7.56
C TYR A 281 2.67 -26.60 -6.80
N GLU A 282 3.42 -27.48 -7.46
CA GLU A 282 4.29 -28.47 -6.81
C GLU A 282 5.34 -27.81 -5.90
N THR A 283 5.90 -26.67 -6.27
CA THR A 283 6.86 -25.92 -5.44
C THR A 283 6.17 -25.34 -4.20
N VAL A 284 4.95 -24.82 -4.34
CA VAL A 284 4.16 -24.30 -3.22
C VAL A 284 3.61 -25.43 -2.36
N GLU A 285 3.18 -26.55 -2.94
CA GLU A 285 2.63 -27.73 -2.28
C GLU A 285 3.74 -28.55 -1.58
N SER A 286 4.96 -28.60 -2.11
CA SER A 286 6.12 -29.24 -1.45
C SER A 286 6.74 -28.39 -0.34
N ASN A 287 6.69 -27.06 -0.44
CA ASN A 287 7.15 -26.15 0.61
C ASN A 287 6.07 -25.84 1.67
N SER A 288 4.78 -25.93 1.33
CA SER A 288 3.66 -25.93 2.29
C SER A 288 3.41 -27.31 2.88
N GLY A 289 3.86 -28.35 2.18
CA GLY A 289 3.87 -29.73 2.60
C GLY A 289 4.83 -29.92 3.77
N GLY A 290 4.32 -29.71 4.99
CA GLY A 290 5.02 -30.08 6.22
C GLY A 290 5.41 -31.56 6.29
N ASP A 291 4.86 -32.39 5.40
CA ASP A 291 5.17 -33.80 5.22
C ASP A 291 6.40 -34.06 4.32
N SER A 292 6.99 -33.06 3.66
CA SER A 292 8.18 -33.23 2.80
C SER A 292 9.50 -33.16 3.58
N VAL A 293 9.65 -32.20 4.49
CA VAL A 293 10.89 -31.94 5.23
C VAL A 293 11.01 -32.88 6.43
N GLU A 294 12.14 -33.57 6.57
CA GLU A 294 12.42 -34.37 7.78
C GLU A 294 12.79 -33.48 8.98
N PRO A 295 12.35 -33.82 10.21
CA PRO A 295 12.68 -33.05 11.40
C PRO A 295 14.19 -33.08 11.72
N PRO A 296 14.69 -32.15 12.55
CA PRO A 296 16.07 -32.22 13.05
C PRO A 296 16.29 -33.51 13.86
N LYS A 297 17.52 -34.04 13.85
CA LYS A 297 17.88 -35.32 14.51
C LYS A 297 17.50 -35.33 16.00
N SER A 298 17.64 -34.18 16.64
CA SER A 298 17.08 -33.85 17.94
C SER A 298 16.65 -32.38 17.91
N TRP A 299 15.82 -31.97 18.87
CA TRP A 299 15.43 -30.57 19.04
C TRP A 299 16.40 -29.79 19.95
N GLU A 300 17.57 -30.36 20.23
CA GLU A 300 18.65 -29.70 20.93
C GLU A 300 19.37 -28.69 20.03
N VAL A 301 19.91 -27.64 20.66
CA VAL A 301 20.47 -26.43 20.00
C VAL A 301 21.38 -26.76 18.81
N ALA A 302 22.29 -27.73 18.93
CA ALA A 302 23.27 -28.04 17.90
C ALA A 302 22.67 -28.70 16.63
N ASP A 303 21.79 -29.68 16.80
CA ASP A 303 21.11 -30.34 15.66
C ASP A 303 20.10 -29.40 15.00
N LEU A 304 19.36 -28.64 15.82
CA LEU A 304 18.36 -27.68 15.38
C LEU A 304 18.99 -26.49 14.63
N GLN A 305 20.12 -25.96 15.09
CA GLN A 305 20.89 -24.93 14.37
C GLN A 305 21.41 -25.47 13.04
N SER A 306 21.98 -26.67 13.03
CA SER A 306 22.48 -27.32 11.80
C SER A 306 21.35 -27.54 10.79
N TRP A 307 20.17 -27.95 11.26
CA TRP A 307 18.98 -28.12 10.44
C TRP A 307 18.43 -26.79 9.91
N LEU A 308 18.35 -25.74 10.75
CA LEU A 308 17.88 -24.41 10.33
C LEU A 308 18.82 -23.77 9.30
N ILE A 309 20.14 -23.88 9.47
CA ILE A 309 21.12 -23.47 8.46
C ILE A 309 20.86 -24.21 7.14
N GLY A 310 20.62 -25.52 7.19
CA GLY A 310 20.23 -26.31 6.01
C GLY A 310 18.93 -25.82 5.34
N GLN A 311 17.86 -25.60 6.10
CA GLN A 311 16.58 -25.11 5.56
C GLN A 311 16.72 -23.71 4.95
N ILE A 312 17.46 -22.81 5.59
CA ILE A 312 17.62 -21.41 5.13
C ILE A 312 18.52 -21.37 3.88
N SER A 313 19.57 -22.19 3.84
CA SER A 313 20.44 -22.31 2.65
C SER A 313 19.67 -22.85 1.44
N ASP A 314 18.81 -23.85 1.65
CA ASP A 314 17.94 -24.42 0.62
C ASP A 314 16.86 -23.42 0.14
N ILE A 315 16.21 -22.69 1.06
CA ILE A 315 15.23 -21.64 0.73
C ILE A 315 15.86 -20.49 -0.07
N LEU A 316 17.07 -20.06 0.29
CA LEU A 316 17.77 -18.96 -0.39
C LEU A 316 18.51 -19.44 -1.65
N SER A 317 18.77 -20.74 -1.80
CA SER A 317 19.70 -21.32 -2.78
C SER A 317 21.13 -20.73 -2.70
N THR A 318 21.55 -20.31 -1.51
CA THR A 318 22.87 -19.75 -1.19
C THR A 318 23.38 -20.33 0.13
N GLU A 319 24.58 -19.96 0.57
CA GLU A 319 24.97 -20.16 1.97
C GLU A 319 24.05 -19.31 2.88
N ALA A 320 23.60 -19.87 4.01
CA ALA A 320 22.80 -19.14 4.99
C ALA A 320 23.68 -18.12 5.76
N PRO A 321 23.13 -16.97 6.19
CA PRO A 321 23.88 -15.96 6.94
C PRO A 321 24.28 -16.46 8.33
N GLY A 322 25.20 -15.73 8.97
CA GLY A 322 25.72 -16.02 10.30
C GLY A 322 24.63 -16.09 11.37
N ILE A 323 24.89 -16.84 12.44
CA ILE A 323 23.87 -17.17 13.45
C ILE A 323 23.25 -15.97 14.18
N THR A 324 23.92 -14.82 14.17
CA THR A 324 23.48 -13.53 14.75
C THR A 324 23.11 -12.48 13.71
N GLU A 325 23.20 -12.79 12.41
CA GLU A 325 22.92 -11.85 11.31
C GLU A 325 21.43 -11.86 10.96
N ASP A 326 20.91 -10.69 10.56
CA ASP A 326 19.50 -10.54 10.23
C ASP A 326 19.19 -11.19 8.88
N LEU A 327 18.22 -12.10 8.89
CA LEU A 327 17.79 -12.89 7.73
C LEU A 327 17.27 -12.00 6.59
N PHE A 328 16.59 -10.90 6.91
CA PHE A 328 15.99 -9.99 5.93
C PHE A 328 17.02 -9.08 5.27
N GLU A 329 18.14 -8.76 5.96
CA GLU A 329 19.29 -8.09 5.33
C GLU A 329 20.01 -9.02 4.34
N HIS A 330 19.89 -10.34 4.51
CA HIS A 330 20.54 -11.38 3.70
C HIS A 330 19.61 -12.06 2.68
N GLY A 331 18.49 -11.41 2.33
CA GLY A 331 17.64 -11.83 1.21
C GLY A 331 16.46 -12.74 1.57
N VAL A 332 16.22 -13.07 2.84
CA VAL A 332 14.94 -13.67 3.26
C VAL A 332 13.86 -12.60 3.09
N ASP A 333 12.95 -12.81 2.15
CA ASP A 333 11.78 -11.97 1.97
C ASP A 333 10.52 -12.60 2.61
N SER A 334 9.34 -12.02 2.37
CA SER A 334 8.08 -12.54 2.90
C SER A 334 7.73 -13.95 2.40
N LEU A 335 8.22 -14.34 1.22
CA LEU A 335 8.09 -15.69 0.67
C LEU A 335 9.01 -16.64 1.45
N SER A 336 10.30 -16.33 1.53
CA SER A 336 11.30 -17.14 2.25
C SER A 336 10.94 -17.32 3.74
N ALA A 337 10.47 -16.26 4.40
CA ALA A 337 9.98 -16.31 5.78
C ALA A 337 8.72 -17.19 5.93
N THR A 338 7.82 -17.18 4.94
CA THR A 338 6.61 -18.02 4.94
C THR A 338 6.95 -19.50 4.73
N ILE A 339 7.87 -19.83 3.80
CA ILE A 339 8.35 -21.20 3.62
C ILE A 339 9.05 -21.69 4.88
N LEU A 340 9.97 -20.90 5.45
CA LEU A 340 10.69 -21.27 6.68
C LEU A 340 9.71 -21.61 7.82
N ARG A 341 8.66 -20.80 7.99
CA ARG A 341 7.57 -21.09 8.93
C ARG A 341 6.83 -22.40 8.62
N LEU A 342 6.49 -22.66 7.35
CA LEU A 342 5.75 -23.87 6.96
C LEU A 342 6.59 -25.14 7.19
N ARG A 343 7.90 -25.10 6.90
CA ARG A 343 8.84 -26.18 7.21
C ARG A 343 8.97 -26.43 8.72
N LEU A 344 8.98 -25.37 9.54
CA LEU A 344 8.95 -25.49 11.01
C LEU A 344 7.66 -26.14 11.53
N VAL A 345 6.50 -25.74 11.00
CA VAL A 345 5.20 -26.37 11.30
C VAL A 345 5.21 -27.85 10.91
N GLY A 346 5.83 -28.21 9.78
CA GLY A 346 6.00 -29.59 9.33
C GLY A 346 6.86 -30.45 10.25
N ALA A 347 8.07 -29.99 10.56
CA ALA A 347 8.99 -30.71 11.45
C ALA A 347 8.37 -30.98 12.82
N LEU A 348 7.62 -30.03 13.39
CA LEU A 348 6.88 -30.22 14.65
C LEU A 348 5.74 -31.24 14.52
N ARG A 349 5.01 -31.26 13.39
CA ARG A 349 3.93 -32.23 13.11
C ARG A 349 4.43 -33.66 12.92
N LYS A 350 5.59 -33.86 12.28
CA LYS A 350 6.25 -35.18 12.16
C LYS A 350 6.85 -35.67 13.46
N SER A 351 7.24 -34.76 14.35
CA SER A 351 7.79 -35.07 15.66
C SER A 351 6.68 -35.37 16.68
N ASN A 352 7.06 -35.80 17.89
CA ASN A 352 6.16 -35.93 19.06
C ASN A 352 5.59 -34.58 19.58
N PHE A 353 5.67 -33.52 18.76
CA PHE A 353 5.44 -32.12 19.13
C PHE A 353 4.34 -31.47 18.28
N ALA A 354 3.49 -32.27 17.60
CA ALA A 354 2.47 -31.80 16.69
C ALA A 354 1.48 -30.78 17.30
N VAL A 355 1.21 -30.86 18.61
CA VAL A 355 0.40 -29.89 19.36
C VAL A 355 1.04 -28.49 19.37
N LEU A 356 2.38 -28.43 19.45
CA LEU A 356 3.14 -27.17 19.49
C LEU A 356 3.18 -26.47 18.12
N ALA A 357 2.90 -27.19 17.02
CA ALA A 357 2.81 -26.61 15.68
C ALA A 357 1.74 -25.50 15.56
N ALA A 358 0.73 -25.49 16.43
CA ALA A 358 -0.28 -24.43 16.52
C ALA A 358 0.26 -23.12 17.14
N THR A 359 1.35 -23.17 17.92
CA THR A 359 1.98 -21.99 18.54
C THR A 359 2.88 -21.21 17.58
N ILE A 360 3.21 -21.78 16.41
CA ILE A 360 4.05 -21.18 15.39
C ILE A 360 3.25 -20.12 14.61
N THR A 361 3.20 -18.91 15.17
CA THR A 361 2.45 -17.78 14.62
C THR A 361 2.93 -17.37 13.22
N GLN A 362 2.11 -16.62 12.48
CA GLN A 362 2.47 -16.13 11.14
C GLN A 362 3.65 -15.13 11.18
N GLY A 363 3.85 -14.46 12.32
CA GLY A 363 4.93 -13.49 12.53
C GLY A 363 6.25 -14.08 13.01
N ILE A 364 6.37 -15.39 13.26
CA ILE A 364 7.51 -15.96 14.03
C ILE A 364 8.91 -15.58 13.50
N VAL A 365 9.12 -15.57 12.17
CA VAL A 365 10.42 -15.20 11.57
C VAL A 365 10.68 -13.69 11.67
N TYR A 366 9.64 -12.84 11.75
CA TYR A 366 9.76 -11.40 11.98
C TYR A 366 9.96 -11.05 13.46
N SER A 367 9.49 -11.90 14.39
CA SER A 367 9.78 -11.80 15.83
C SER A 367 11.19 -12.29 16.18
N TYR A 368 11.72 -13.24 15.39
CA TYR A 368 13.02 -13.88 15.61
C TYR A 368 13.83 -13.87 14.29
N PRO A 369 14.34 -12.69 13.87
CA PRO A 369 14.92 -12.49 12.54
C PRO A 369 16.35 -13.05 12.36
N THR A 370 16.85 -13.88 13.28
CA THR A 370 18.18 -14.50 13.19
C THR A 370 18.09 -16.00 13.44
N ILE A 371 19.04 -16.77 12.91
CA ILE A 371 19.07 -18.24 13.10
C ILE A 371 19.15 -18.59 14.58
N GLY A 372 20.02 -17.92 15.34
CA GLY A 372 20.19 -18.14 16.77
C GLY A 372 18.89 -17.93 17.56
N MET A 373 18.13 -16.86 17.27
CA MET A 373 16.85 -16.59 17.94
C MET A 373 15.79 -17.66 17.63
N LEU A 374 15.73 -18.17 16.38
CA LEU A 374 14.82 -19.25 16.01
C LEU A 374 15.17 -20.56 16.72
N VAL A 375 16.45 -20.94 16.76
CA VAL A 375 16.93 -22.12 17.50
C VAL A 375 16.54 -22.04 18.98
N ASP A 376 16.81 -20.90 19.62
CA ASP A 376 16.57 -20.69 21.06
C ASP A 376 15.08 -20.81 21.42
N VAL A 377 14.19 -20.28 20.57
CA VAL A 377 12.73 -20.34 20.77
C VAL A 377 12.19 -21.76 20.60
N LEU A 378 12.61 -22.44 19.53
CA LEU A 378 12.09 -23.77 19.18
C LEU A 378 12.57 -24.85 20.16
N ALA A 379 13.82 -24.78 20.63
CA ALA A 379 14.33 -25.69 21.66
C ALA A 379 13.57 -25.54 22.99
N LYS A 380 13.31 -24.29 23.43
CA LYS A 380 12.54 -24.00 24.66
C LYS A 380 11.07 -24.43 24.55
N LEU A 381 10.47 -24.20 23.38
CA LEU A 381 9.10 -24.62 23.06
C LEU A 381 8.95 -26.15 23.17
N VAL A 382 9.91 -26.90 22.64
CA VAL A 382 9.89 -28.37 22.61
C VAL A 382 10.19 -29.01 23.97
N ASN A 383 11.14 -28.48 24.73
CA ASN A 383 11.58 -29.03 26.02
C ASN A 383 10.60 -28.74 27.19
N GLY A 384 9.29 -28.89 26.93
CA GLY A 384 8.21 -28.93 27.92
C GLY A 384 8.00 -27.64 28.73
N SER A 385 8.75 -26.58 28.42
CA SER A 385 8.81 -25.36 29.22
C SER A 385 7.67 -24.42 28.87
N THR A 386 6.43 -24.88 29.05
CA THR A 386 5.20 -24.11 28.80
C THR A 386 5.02 -22.92 29.74
N GLY A 387 5.69 -22.93 30.90
CA GLY A 387 5.90 -21.74 31.76
C GLY A 387 6.91 -20.73 31.19
N ALA A 388 7.55 -21.03 30.06
CA ALA A 388 8.61 -20.25 29.43
C ALA A 388 8.35 -19.98 27.93
N LEU A 389 7.08 -19.90 27.51
CA LEU A 389 6.71 -19.17 26.29
C LEU A 389 7.12 -17.67 26.40
N ASN A 390 7.32 -17.19 27.63
CA ASN A 390 7.96 -15.91 27.98
C ASN A 390 9.50 -15.92 27.78
N VAL A 391 10.00 -16.59 26.74
CA VAL A 391 11.39 -16.41 26.26
C VAL A 391 11.42 -16.09 24.75
N SER A 392 10.32 -15.54 24.24
CA SER A 392 10.47 -14.21 23.66
C SER A 392 11.01 -13.28 24.74
N LYS A 393 11.97 -12.40 24.43
CA LYS A 393 12.15 -11.22 25.28
C LYS A 393 10.81 -10.50 25.28
N THR A 394 10.27 -10.19 26.45
CA THR A 394 9.08 -9.34 26.54
C THR A 394 9.35 -8.01 25.82
N HIS A 395 8.28 -7.32 25.43
CA HIS A 395 8.42 -5.98 24.84
C HIS A 395 9.15 -5.03 25.82
N GLU A 396 8.97 -5.22 27.12
CA GLU A 396 9.69 -4.54 28.21
C GLU A 396 11.19 -4.83 28.19
N GLU A 397 11.60 -6.11 28.22
CA GLU A 397 13.01 -6.51 28.17
C GLU A 397 13.69 -6.10 26.86
N SER A 398 12.97 -6.15 25.73
CA SER A 398 13.45 -5.71 24.42
C SER A 398 13.69 -4.20 24.40
N MET A 399 12.80 -3.41 25.02
CA MET A 399 13.00 -1.98 25.20
C MET A 399 14.17 -1.68 26.13
N GLU A 400 14.27 -2.31 27.30
CA GLU A 400 15.38 -2.06 28.25
C GLU A 400 16.74 -2.52 27.71
N GLU A 401 16.80 -3.61 26.93
CA GLU A 401 18.02 -4.01 26.21
C GLU A 401 18.43 -2.98 25.16
N MET A 402 17.50 -2.53 24.32
CA MET A 402 17.80 -1.51 23.29
C MET A 402 18.20 -0.17 23.94
N ILE A 403 17.53 0.21 25.02
CA ILE A 403 17.93 1.36 25.87
C ILE A 403 19.36 1.13 26.39
N SER A 404 19.67 -0.04 26.96
CA SER A 404 20.99 -0.36 27.50
C SER A 404 22.08 -0.26 26.41
N LYS A 405 21.89 -0.96 25.29
CA LYS A 405 22.77 -0.97 24.11
C LYS A 405 23.10 0.45 23.63
N TYR A 406 22.09 1.31 23.45
CA TYR A 406 22.29 2.67 22.97
C TYR A 406 22.56 3.72 24.07
N SER A 407 22.55 3.34 25.35
CA SER A 407 23.00 4.22 26.46
C SER A 407 24.50 4.16 26.72
N GLN A 408 25.23 3.18 26.17
CA GLN A 408 26.64 2.95 26.53
C GLN A 408 27.52 4.19 26.29
N GLY A 409 28.28 4.61 27.30
CA GLY A 409 29.16 5.79 27.24
C GLY A 409 28.46 7.14 27.49
N LEU A 410 27.14 7.19 27.67
CA LEU A 410 26.45 8.43 28.04
C LEU A 410 26.76 8.86 29.50
N ASP A 411 27.13 7.91 30.36
CA ASP A 411 27.46 8.14 31.78
C ASP A 411 28.76 8.94 32.00
N ALA A 412 29.58 9.12 30.96
CA ALA A 412 30.77 9.96 31.00
C ALA A 412 30.43 11.46 30.86
N SER A 413 31.23 12.32 31.49
CA SER A 413 31.14 13.78 31.28
C SER A 413 31.33 14.15 29.80
N LEU A 414 30.42 15.00 29.29
CA LEU A 414 30.32 15.55 27.93
C LEU A 414 31.65 15.65 27.14
N PRO A 415 31.96 14.68 26.25
CA PRO A 415 33.14 14.65 25.37
C PRO A 415 32.78 14.79 23.87
N ASP A 416 33.76 14.78 22.96
CA ASP A 416 33.69 15.30 21.56
C ASP A 416 32.86 14.50 20.48
N PRO A 417 32.51 15.10 19.28
CA PRO A 417 31.19 14.92 18.58
C PRO A 417 30.99 14.18 17.21
N ILE A 418 29.75 13.72 16.90
CA ILE A 418 29.16 13.24 15.60
C ILE A 418 27.63 12.92 15.73
N GLN A 419 26.60 13.12 14.84
CA GLN A 419 26.07 14.18 13.90
C GLN A 419 24.51 13.99 13.60
N ALA A 420 23.68 14.95 13.04
CA ALA A 420 22.16 14.91 13.09
C ALA A 420 21.22 15.16 11.82
N SER A 421 19.87 14.94 11.92
CA SER A 421 18.85 14.48 10.90
C SER A 421 17.64 15.39 10.44
N THR A 422 16.69 14.92 9.58
CA THR A 422 15.38 15.60 9.23
C THR A 422 14.15 14.70 8.90
N GLY A 423 12.92 15.24 8.97
CA GLY A 423 11.65 14.54 8.61
C GLY A 423 10.42 15.45 8.31
N ASN A 424 9.21 14.87 8.22
CA ASN A 424 8.07 15.42 7.42
C ASN A 424 7.37 16.69 7.99
N LEU A 425 7.19 16.79 9.32
CA LEU A 425 6.81 18.06 10.00
C LEU A 425 7.85 19.19 9.75
N GLY A 426 9.04 18.82 9.28
CA GLY A 426 10.17 19.71 9.01
C GLY A 426 9.87 20.80 7.99
N ALA A 427 8.89 20.68 7.09
CA ALA A 427 8.59 21.74 6.12
C ALA A 427 8.08 23.04 6.80
N GLN A 428 7.17 22.91 7.79
CA GLN A 428 6.63 24.05 8.54
C GLN A 428 7.64 24.59 9.57
N LEU A 429 8.42 23.69 10.18
CA LEU A 429 9.56 24.08 11.04
C LEU A 429 10.62 24.84 10.24
N LEU A 430 10.96 24.38 9.02
CA LEU A 430 11.93 25.00 8.13
C LEU A 430 11.49 26.42 7.73
N GLN A 431 10.23 26.61 7.31
CA GLN A 431 9.69 27.96 7.09
C GLN A 431 9.84 28.83 8.34
N SER A 432 9.46 28.31 9.52
CA SER A 432 9.49 29.07 10.77
C SER A 432 10.91 29.45 11.23
N LEU A 433 11.90 28.59 10.97
CA LEU A 433 13.31 28.85 11.25
C LEU A 433 13.92 29.86 10.28
N LEU A 434 13.61 29.76 8.98
CA LEU A 434 14.15 30.68 7.97
C LEU A 434 13.60 32.11 8.11
N LEU A 435 12.32 32.23 8.49
CA LEU A 435 11.66 33.51 8.82
C LEU A 435 12.10 34.10 10.17
N ASN A 436 12.83 33.38 11.01
CA ASN A 436 13.29 33.88 12.30
C ASN A 436 14.69 34.51 12.17
N ASP A 437 14.83 35.77 12.55
CA ASP A 437 16.10 36.50 12.42
C ASP A 437 17.07 36.29 13.60
N SER A 438 16.67 35.59 14.66
CA SER A 438 17.64 35.02 15.61
C SER A 438 18.35 33.75 15.09
N VAL A 439 17.87 33.17 13.99
CA VAL A 439 18.45 31.97 13.37
C VAL A 439 19.42 32.37 12.26
N ALA A 440 20.72 32.24 12.54
CA ALA A 440 21.78 32.60 11.59
C ALA A 440 21.95 31.60 10.43
N ARG A 441 21.74 30.29 10.69
CA ARG A 441 21.88 29.21 9.71
C ARG A 441 21.00 28.02 10.06
N VAL A 442 20.49 27.32 9.05
CA VAL A 442 19.64 26.13 9.14
C VAL A 442 20.24 25.04 8.25
N TYR A 443 20.68 23.95 8.86
CA TYR A 443 21.15 22.77 8.12
C TYR A 443 20.00 21.76 8.00
N THR A 444 19.87 21.13 6.84
CA THR A 444 18.93 20.02 6.63
C THR A 444 19.72 18.79 6.20
N LEU A 445 19.77 17.73 7.02
CA LEU A 445 20.28 16.43 6.58
C LEU A 445 19.17 15.63 5.90
N ASN A 446 19.35 15.37 4.61
CA ASN A 446 18.41 14.65 3.77
C ASN A 446 19.03 13.32 3.34
N ARG A 447 18.29 12.23 3.41
CA ARG A 447 18.77 10.95 2.86
C ARG A 447 19.04 11.06 1.35
N PRO A 448 20.13 10.47 0.81
CA PRO A 448 20.47 10.54 -0.61
C PRO A 448 19.32 10.13 -1.53
N SER A 449 19.32 10.61 -2.78
CA SER A 449 18.41 10.14 -3.81
C SER A 449 18.98 10.37 -5.20
N THR A 450 18.88 9.35 -6.06
CA THR A 450 19.27 9.39 -7.47
C THR A 450 18.14 9.84 -8.40
N ARG A 451 16.92 10.03 -7.89
CA ARG A 451 15.72 10.32 -8.71
C ARG A 451 15.29 11.78 -8.74
N ILE A 452 15.44 12.50 -7.63
CA ILE A 452 14.94 13.88 -7.43
C ILE A 452 15.92 14.61 -6.50
N THR A 453 16.28 15.86 -6.81
CA THR A 453 17.24 16.64 -6.02
C THR A 453 16.70 17.01 -4.63
N MET A 454 17.59 17.40 -3.71
CA MET A 454 17.17 17.90 -2.39
C MET A 454 16.25 19.12 -2.52
N TYR A 455 16.61 20.09 -3.37
CA TYR A 455 15.80 21.30 -3.60
C TYR A 455 14.40 20.96 -4.12
N GLU A 456 14.26 20.07 -5.10
CA GLU A 456 12.96 19.68 -5.65
C GLU A 456 12.07 18.96 -4.62
N ARG A 457 12.65 18.09 -3.77
CA ARG A 457 11.91 17.44 -2.67
C ARG A 457 11.35 18.47 -1.68
N HIS A 458 12.15 19.49 -1.32
CA HIS A 458 11.68 20.59 -0.46
C HIS A 458 10.67 21.50 -1.16
N ARG A 459 10.90 21.86 -2.42
CA ARG A 459 9.98 22.67 -3.24
C ARG A 459 8.61 22.01 -3.38
N ALA A 460 8.57 20.71 -3.70
CA ALA A 460 7.32 19.96 -3.79
C ALA A 460 6.57 19.93 -2.46
N ARG A 461 7.27 19.77 -1.31
CA ARG A 461 6.66 19.83 0.03
C ARG A 461 6.19 21.23 0.43
N PHE A 462 6.89 22.28 0.02
CA PHE A 462 6.45 23.65 0.24
C PHE A 462 5.20 23.97 -0.60
N GLN A 463 5.12 23.49 -1.84
CA GLN A 463 3.92 23.60 -2.69
C GLN A 463 2.72 22.85 -2.09
N ASP A 464 2.90 21.56 -1.76
CA ASP A 464 1.94 20.66 -1.09
C ASP A 464 1.38 21.25 0.24
N LYS A 465 2.18 22.06 0.95
CA LYS A 465 1.77 22.70 2.21
C LYS A 465 1.45 24.19 2.08
N GLY A 466 1.41 24.72 0.85
CA GLY A 466 1.09 26.12 0.55
C GLY A 466 2.05 27.14 1.20
N LEU A 467 3.28 26.73 1.47
CA LEU A 467 4.33 27.54 2.10
C LEU A 467 5.02 28.42 1.06
N ASP A 468 5.77 29.43 1.53
CA ASP A 468 6.52 30.32 0.64
C ASP A 468 7.80 29.64 0.14
N ILE A 469 7.77 29.25 -1.14
CA ILE A 469 8.86 28.57 -1.85
C ILE A 469 10.12 29.44 -1.92
N SER A 470 9.99 30.77 -1.92
CA SER A 470 11.15 31.68 -2.04
C SER A 470 12.15 31.54 -0.90
N LEU A 471 11.68 31.11 0.28
CA LEU A 471 12.51 30.82 1.45
C LEU A 471 13.54 29.71 1.20
N LEU A 472 13.29 28.80 0.24
CA LEU A 472 14.25 27.75 -0.14
C LEU A 472 15.49 28.30 -0.86
N SER A 473 15.47 29.58 -1.27
CA SER A 473 16.63 30.32 -1.79
C SER A 473 17.31 31.19 -0.72
N SER A 474 16.94 31.06 0.55
CA SER A 474 17.51 31.86 1.65
C SER A 474 18.98 31.50 1.92
N PRO A 475 19.89 32.48 2.07
CA PRO A 475 21.29 32.21 2.44
C PRO A 475 21.47 31.66 3.86
N LYS A 476 20.40 31.61 4.67
CA LYS A 476 20.37 30.86 5.94
C LYS A 476 20.37 29.34 5.70
N LEU A 477 19.93 28.83 4.55
CA LEU A 477 19.66 27.42 4.32
C LEU A 477 20.87 26.66 3.73
N VAL A 478 21.20 25.52 4.33
CA VAL A 478 22.19 24.56 3.84
C VAL A 478 21.56 23.18 3.67
N TYR A 479 21.73 22.58 2.50
CA TYR A 479 21.30 21.21 2.20
C TYR A 479 22.47 20.24 2.37
N LEU A 480 22.35 19.31 3.31
CA LEU A 480 23.29 18.22 3.55
C LEU A 480 22.66 16.90 3.06
N SER A 481 23.48 16.02 2.50
CA SER A 481 23.06 14.70 2.00
C SER A 481 23.80 13.61 2.78
N GLY A 482 23.09 12.81 3.57
CA GLY A 482 23.69 11.80 4.44
C GLY A 482 22.66 10.90 5.12
N GLU A 483 23.11 9.87 5.85
CA GLU A 483 22.27 8.84 6.47
C GLU A 483 22.59 8.63 7.95
N THR A 484 21.53 8.55 8.75
CA THR A 484 21.53 8.50 10.21
C THR A 484 22.03 7.20 10.83
N SER A 485 22.02 6.08 10.10
CA SER A 485 22.55 4.80 10.60
C SER A 485 24.09 4.75 10.63
N HIS A 486 24.77 5.74 10.05
CA HIS A 486 26.24 5.87 10.04
C HIS A 486 26.70 6.90 11.07
N GLU A 487 27.82 6.62 11.74
CA GLU A 487 28.37 7.46 12.83
C GLU A 487 28.80 8.84 12.33
N ASP A 488 29.39 8.91 11.14
CA ASP A 488 29.78 10.13 10.43
C ASP A 488 28.63 10.81 9.66
N LEU A 489 27.40 10.28 9.77
CA LEU A 489 26.26 10.54 8.88
C LEU A 489 26.52 10.35 7.37
N SER A 490 27.62 9.74 6.97
CA SER A 490 28.14 9.82 5.60
C SER A 490 28.39 11.27 5.11
N LEU A 491 28.74 12.19 6.02
CA LEU A 491 29.08 13.59 5.69
C LEU A 491 30.60 13.84 5.75
N PRO A 492 31.13 14.80 4.95
CA PRO A 492 32.54 15.14 4.99
C PRO A 492 33.01 15.66 6.36
N GLU A 493 34.23 15.32 6.76
CA GLU A 493 34.83 15.71 8.05
C GLU A 493 34.88 17.24 8.27
N ASP A 494 35.02 18.05 7.21
CA ASP A 494 34.93 19.51 7.32
C ASP A 494 33.49 20.00 7.59
N THR A 495 32.47 19.36 7.00
CA THR A 495 31.05 19.65 7.28
C THR A 495 30.67 19.21 8.70
N LEU A 496 31.15 18.06 9.12
CA LEU A 496 31.14 17.62 10.51
C LEU A 496 31.72 18.72 11.41
N LYS A 497 32.97 19.13 11.19
CA LYS A 497 33.66 20.18 11.94
C LYS A 497 32.90 21.51 11.97
N GLU A 498 32.26 21.93 10.89
CA GLU A 498 31.38 23.11 10.90
C GLU A 498 30.18 22.94 11.85
N LEU A 499 29.45 21.81 11.77
CA LEU A 499 28.31 21.55 12.66
C LEU A 499 28.74 21.51 14.13
N ARG A 500 29.83 20.80 14.41
CA ARG A 500 30.44 20.64 15.74
C ARG A 500 30.83 21.98 16.38
N GLN A 501 31.21 22.96 15.58
CA GLN A 501 31.59 24.30 16.06
C GLN A 501 30.42 25.27 16.23
N ASN A 502 29.30 25.07 15.53
CA ASN A 502 28.25 26.09 15.35
C ASN A 502 26.83 25.65 15.75
N LEU A 503 26.57 24.37 16.03
CA LEU A 503 25.22 23.92 16.39
C LEU A 503 24.84 24.25 17.84
N THR A 504 23.74 24.99 17.99
CA THR A 504 23.11 25.39 19.25
C THR A 504 21.75 24.73 19.49
N VAL A 505 21.12 24.16 18.46
CA VAL A 505 19.85 23.42 18.54
C VAL A 505 19.88 22.24 17.56
N ILE A 506 19.37 21.09 17.96
CA ILE A 506 19.04 19.95 17.09
C ILE A 506 17.53 19.70 17.18
N ILE A 507 16.85 19.52 16.05
CA ILE A 507 15.41 19.19 16.00
C ILE A 507 15.23 17.85 15.30
N HIS A 508 15.16 16.78 16.10
CA HIS A 508 14.96 15.42 15.61
C HIS A 508 13.48 15.13 15.34
N ASN A 509 13.17 15.02 14.06
CA ASN A 509 11.83 14.75 13.52
C ASN A 509 11.86 13.67 12.42
N ALA A 510 12.99 12.96 12.27
CA ALA A 510 13.18 11.92 11.28
C ALA A 510 12.64 10.58 11.81
N TRP A 511 11.50 10.08 11.29
CA TRP A 511 11.01 8.74 11.64
C TRP A 511 10.22 8.09 10.50
N ARG A 512 10.30 6.75 10.37
CA ARG A 512 9.34 5.95 9.60
C ARG A 512 8.03 5.86 10.38
N LEU A 513 6.92 6.28 9.79
CA LEU A 513 5.60 6.14 10.41
C LEU A 513 4.93 4.88 9.86
N ASP A 514 5.00 3.79 10.61
CA ASP A 514 4.55 2.46 10.21
C ASP A 514 4.18 1.66 11.47
N PHE A 515 2.89 1.43 11.70
CA PHE A 515 2.39 0.88 12.97
C PHE A 515 2.44 -0.65 13.03
N ASN A 516 2.76 -1.34 11.93
CA ASN A 516 2.72 -2.80 11.82
C ASN A 516 4.07 -3.48 12.15
N LEU A 517 5.10 -2.69 12.45
CA LEU A 517 6.48 -3.18 12.64
C LEU A 517 6.80 -3.48 14.12
N SER A 518 7.73 -4.42 14.32
CA SER A 518 8.33 -4.69 15.63
C SER A 518 9.35 -3.61 16.01
N LEU A 519 9.71 -3.54 17.30
CA LEU A 519 10.75 -2.65 17.81
C LEU A 519 12.10 -2.83 17.08
N ALA A 520 12.46 -4.08 16.73
CA ALA A 520 13.70 -4.38 16.01
C ALA A 520 13.79 -3.67 14.65
N SER A 521 12.68 -3.59 13.90
CA SER A 521 12.63 -2.86 12.63
C SER A 521 12.87 -1.34 12.76
N PHE A 522 12.82 -0.80 13.98
CA PHE A 522 13.15 0.59 14.30
C PHE A 522 14.54 0.78 14.89
N GLU A 523 15.34 -0.27 15.09
CA GLU A 523 16.67 -0.15 15.69
C GLU A 523 17.59 0.81 14.91
N SER A 524 17.50 0.82 13.59
CA SER A 524 18.16 1.81 12.71
C SER A 524 17.83 3.28 13.05
N HIS A 525 16.60 3.55 13.51
CA HIS A 525 16.15 4.88 13.91
C HIS A 525 16.57 5.22 15.35
N VAL A 526 16.67 4.22 16.23
CA VAL A 526 17.22 4.39 17.59
C VAL A 526 18.73 4.60 17.53
N LYS A 527 19.46 3.83 16.73
CA LYS A 527 20.88 4.08 16.39
C LYS A 527 21.04 5.49 15.83
N GLY A 528 20.21 5.86 14.84
CA GLY A 528 20.23 7.22 14.30
C GLY A 528 20.02 8.28 15.36
N SER A 529 19.04 8.09 16.25
CA SER A 529 18.79 8.98 17.41
C SER A 529 20.01 9.11 18.32
N ARG A 530 20.74 8.02 18.56
CA ARG A 530 21.99 8.02 19.33
C ARG A 530 23.11 8.79 18.63
N VAL A 531 23.28 8.61 17.32
CA VAL A 531 24.23 9.44 16.53
C VAL A 531 23.85 10.92 16.59
N LEU A 532 22.57 11.30 16.67
CA LEU A 532 22.23 12.73 16.85
C LEU A 532 22.62 13.24 18.26
N ILE A 533 22.52 12.38 19.28
CA ILE A 533 22.89 12.70 20.68
C ILE A 533 24.40 12.88 20.82
N ASP A 534 25.19 12.03 20.17
CA ASP A 534 26.65 12.12 20.15
C ASP A 534 27.15 13.36 19.36
N LEU A 535 26.28 14.12 18.67
CA LEU A 535 26.61 15.46 18.12
C LEU A 535 26.40 16.58 19.13
N ALA A 536 25.38 16.39 19.96
CA ALA A 536 24.95 17.41 20.90
C ALA A 536 25.86 17.43 22.13
N ARG A 537 26.29 16.26 22.63
CA ARG A 537 27.06 16.10 23.89
C ARG A 537 28.44 16.77 23.93
N SER A 538 28.77 17.49 22.87
CA SER A 538 30.03 17.27 22.18
C SER A 538 30.30 18.35 21.13
N SER A 539 29.24 18.96 20.56
CA SER A 539 29.29 20.33 20.03
C SER A 539 30.02 21.24 21.01
N ARG A 540 30.70 22.28 20.51
CA ARG A 540 31.28 23.36 21.34
C ARG A 540 30.28 23.96 22.35
N HIS A 541 28.99 23.83 22.07
CA HIS A 541 27.87 24.33 22.88
C HIS A 541 27.20 23.26 23.75
N SER A 542 27.83 22.10 23.97
CA SER A 542 27.24 20.89 24.58
C SER A 542 26.42 21.09 25.85
N SER A 543 26.91 21.91 26.79
CA SER A 543 26.24 22.25 28.05
C SER A 543 25.05 23.21 27.91
N SER A 544 24.72 23.62 26.69
CA SER A 544 23.70 24.62 26.35
C SER A 544 22.90 24.30 25.07
N ILE A 545 23.20 23.16 24.41
CA ILE A 545 22.57 22.79 23.15
C ILE A 545 21.18 22.20 23.43
N ARG A 546 20.15 22.73 22.75
CA ARG A 546 18.78 22.24 22.90
C ARG A 546 18.54 21.05 21.97
N PHE A 547 18.20 19.89 22.54
CA PHE A 547 17.84 18.71 21.75
C PHE A 547 16.31 18.53 21.76
N LEU A 548 15.65 18.87 20.65
CA LEU A 548 14.19 18.82 20.53
C LEU A 548 13.78 17.54 19.77
N PHE A 549 13.17 16.58 20.46
CA PHE A 549 12.77 15.30 19.89
C PHE A 549 11.26 15.22 19.63
N THR A 550 10.89 14.81 18.43
CA THR A 550 9.50 14.50 18.05
C THR A 550 9.17 13.07 18.45
N SER A 551 8.60 12.91 19.65
CA SER A 551 8.04 11.66 20.16
C SER A 551 6.56 11.51 19.77
N SER A 552 5.84 10.57 20.36
CA SER A 552 4.41 10.34 20.11
C SER A 552 3.70 9.88 21.38
N ILE A 553 2.41 10.20 21.52
CA ILE A 553 1.54 9.64 22.57
C ILE A 553 1.49 8.10 22.58
N ALA A 554 1.88 7.44 21.48
CA ALA A 554 2.05 5.99 21.43
C ALA A 554 3.09 5.45 22.43
N SER A 555 4.00 6.28 22.97
CA SER A 555 4.91 5.89 24.07
C SER A 555 4.21 5.70 25.43
N ALA A 556 2.89 5.89 25.48
CA ALA A 556 2.04 5.79 26.67
C ALA A 556 0.88 4.79 26.51
N GLN A 557 0.91 3.95 25.47
CA GLN A 557 -0.24 3.15 25.02
C GLN A 557 -0.71 2.03 25.99
N SER A 558 0.11 1.65 26.98
CA SER A 558 -0.25 0.67 28.02
C SER A 558 -0.34 1.28 29.42
N TRP A 559 -0.56 2.60 29.51
CA TRP A 559 -0.83 3.29 30.77
C TRP A 559 -2.33 3.27 31.11
N ASP A 560 -2.70 2.72 32.27
CA ASP A 560 -4.09 2.78 32.72
C ASP A 560 -4.40 4.10 33.42
N ALA A 561 -4.91 5.07 32.65
CA ALA A 561 -5.33 6.35 33.18
C ALA A 561 -6.50 6.26 34.20
N LYS A 562 -7.22 5.13 34.30
CA LYS A 562 -8.31 4.96 35.27
C LYS A 562 -7.80 4.66 36.68
N THR A 563 -6.72 3.89 36.83
CA THR A 563 -6.07 3.66 38.14
C THR A 563 -4.90 4.58 38.43
N GLN A 564 -4.23 5.12 37.40
CA GLN A 564 -2.99 5.90 37.54
C GLN A 564 -3.17 7.42 37.29
N GLY A 565 -4.31 7.85 36.74
CA GLY A 565 -4.55 9.24 36.35
C GLY A 565 -3.83 9.65 35.05
N LEU A 566 -3.72 10.96 34.79
CA LEU A 566 -3.09 11.49 33.57
C LEU A 566 -1.60 11.10 33.47
N TYR A 567 -1.18 10.63 32.30
CA TYR A 567 0.22 10.28 32.03
C TYR A 567 1.12 11.52 32.19
N PRO A 568 2.25 11.44 32.94
CA PRO A 568 3.06 12.60 33.29
C PRO A 568 3.81 13.22 32.09
N GLU A 569 4.23 14.47 32.20
CA GLU A 569 5.04 15.15 31.18
C GLU A 569 6.53 14.75 31.30
N GLU A 570 6.93 14.32 32.48
CA GLU A 570 8.22 13.72 32.80
C GLU A 570 8.45 12.42 32.00
N VAL A 571 9.70 11.94 31.94
CA VAL A 571 10.03 10.64 31.32
C VAL A 571 9.70 9.51 32.28
N VAL A 572 8.71 8.69 31.93
CA VAL A 572 8.34 7.49 32.70
C VAL A 572 9.44 6.44 32.53
N MET A 573 10.11 6.05 33.61
CA MET A 573 11.29 5.16 33.56
C MET A 573 10.99 3.66 33.50
N ASP A 574 9.70 3.29 33.48
CA ASP A 574 9.20 1.92 33.49
C ASP A 574 8.59 1.56 32.12
N ALA A 575 9.16 0.56 31.44
CA ALA A 575 8.88 0.25 30.04
C ALA A 575 7.48 -0.32 29.79
N LYS A 576 6.83 -0.95 30.78
CA LYS A 576 5.52 -1.62 30.60
C LYS A 576 4.42 -0.70 30.09
N TYR A 577 4.51 0.59 30.40
CA TYR A 577 3.53 1.59 30.00
C TYR A 577 3.60 1.98 28.51
N ALA A 578 4.66 1.57 27.79
CA ALA A 578 4.86 1.82 26.36
C ALA A 578 4.59 0.60 25.47
N VAL A 579 4.28 -0.56 26.06
CA VAL A 579 4.19 -1.86 25.37
C VAL A 579 3.08 -1.93 24.31
N GLY A 580 3.38 -2.59 23.20
CA GLY A 580 2.41 -3.24 22.31
C GLY A 580 2.56 -2.90 20.82
N GLY A 581 3.22 -1.79 20.48
CA GLY A 581 3.42 -1.37 19.09
C GLY A 581 4.82 -0.81 18.87
N GLY A 582 5.60 -1.44 17.99
CA GLY A 582 7.03 -1.14 17.80
C GLY A 582 7.34 0.33 17.48
N TYR A 583 6.41 1.04 16.84
CA TYR A 583 6.52 2.49 16.65
C TYR A 583 6.52 3.25 18.00
N GLY A 584 5.55 3.00 18.87
CA GLY A 584 5.46 3.64 20.20
C GLY A 584 6.63 3.26 21.11
N GLU A 585 7.02 1.98 21.08
CA GLU A 585 8.17 1.44 21.80
C GLU A 585 9.48 2.10 21.35
N SER A 586 9.70 2.25 20.04
CA SER A 586 10.92 2.91 19.50
C SER A 586 11.02 4.39 19.90
N LYS A 587 9.88 5.08 20.03
CA LYS A 587 9.82 6.44 20.56
C LYS A 587 10.14 6.47 22.05
N TYR A 588 9.56 5.57 22.83
CA TYR A 588 9.82 5.42 24.26
C TYR A 588 11.30 5.13 24.57
N VAL A 589 11.89 4.16 23.88
CA VAL A 589 13.33 3.84 23.95
C VAL A 589 14.19 5.08 23.71
N THR A 590 13.81 5.90 22.72
CA THR A 590 14.54 7.13 22.40
C THR A 590 14.40 8.21 23.48
N GLU A 591 13.23 8.36 24.11
CA GLU A 591 13.09 9.25 25.27
C GLU A 591 13.97 8.82 26.45
N ARG A 592 14.08 7.51 26.70
CA ARG A 592 14.90 6.94 27.79
C ARG A 592 16.40 7.11 27.53
N ILE A 593 16.86 6.99 26.29
CA ILE A 593 18.25 7.28 25.89
C ILE A 593 18.53 8.79 25.99
N LEU A 594 17.59 9.65 25.56
CA LEU A 594 17.71 11.10 25.72
C LEU A 594 17.78 11.52 27.19
N ALA A 595 16.98 10.93 28.07
CA ALA A 595 17.02 11.20 29.52
C ALA A 595 18.38 10.88 30.16
N LYS A 596 19.10 9.88 29.63
CA LYS A 596 20.47 9.53 30.06
C LYS A 596 21.57 10.36 29.38
N SER A 597 21.26 11.13 28.35
CA SER A 597 22.27 11.80 27.51
C SER A 597 23.02 12.96 28.18
N GLY A 598 22.51 13.49 29.30
CA GLY A 598 23.05 14.69 29.96
C GLY A 598 22.83 16.00 29.19
N LEU A 599 22.06 15.97 28.10
CA LEU A 599 21.72 17.14 27.28
C LEU A 599 20.54 17.93 27.83
N GLU A 600 20.41 19.19 27.42
CA GLU A 600 19.17 19.95 27.55
C GLU A 600 18.12 19.48 26.52
N ALA A 601 17.63 18.26 26.71
CA ALA A 601 16.66 17.59 25.84
C ALA A 601 15.21 17.97 26.16
N THR A 602 14.32 17.86 25.17
CA THR A 602 12.86 18.00 25.33
C THR A 602 12.14 17.10 24.33
N SER A 603 11.32 16.17 24.83
CA SER A 603 10.55 15.22 24.02
C SER A 603 9.11 15.69 23.88
N PHE A 604 8.69 16.02 22.66
CA PHE A 604 7.32 16.40 22.33
C PHE A 604 6.54 15.14 21.95
N ARG A 605 5.73 14.60 22.86
CA ARG A 605 4.84 13.46 22.60
C ARG A 605 3.66 13.93 21.76
N LEU A 606 3.82 13.97 20.44
CA LEU A 606 2.77 14.47 19.56
C LEU A 606 1.59 13.49 19.48
N GLY A 607 0.39 14.03 19.61
CA GLY A 607 -0.86 13.34 19.34
C GLY A 607 -1.19 13.29 17.84
N GLN A 608 -2.48 13.17 17.54
CA GLN A 608 -2.98 13.33 16.17
C GLN A 608 -2.70 14.76 15.65
N LEU A 609 -2.17 14.88 14.43
CA LEU A 609 -1.87 16.16 13.78
C LEU A 609 -2.84 16.43 12.64
N THR A 610 -3.28 17.68 12.51
CA THR A 610 -4.28 18.11 11.52
C THR A 610 -3.79 19.26 10.63
N GLY A 611 -4.53 19.54 9.55
CA GLY A 611 -4.26 20.67 8.66
C GLY A 611 -4.49 22.01 9.34
N GLY A 612 -3.41 22.72 9.67
CA GLY A 612 -3.47 24.05 10.29
C GLY A 612 -3.77 25.19 9.30
N PRO A 613 -4.29 26.34 9.78
CA PRO A 613 -4.33 27.57 8.98
C PRO A 613 -2.91 28.05 8.65
N LYS A 614 -2.74 28.84 7.57
CA LYS A 614 -1.50 29.60 7.34
C LYS A 614 -1.32 30.63 8.47
N ARG A 615 -0.54 30.27 9.50
CA ARG A 615 -0.04 31.17 10.55
C ARG A 615 1.48 31.08 10.57
N ILE A 616 2.12 32.24 10.59
CA ILE A 616 3.58 32.33 10.70
C ILE A 616 3.97 31.94 12.13
N GLY A 617 4.97 31.07 12.29
CA GLY A 617 5.59 30.78 13.59
C GLY A 617 4.76 29.94 14.57
N THR A 618 3.78 29.16 14.12
CA THR A 618 3.07 28.18 14.98
C THR A 618 3.21 26.76 14.44
N LEU A 619 3.38 25.77 15.34
CA LEU A 619 3.34 24.35 14.98
C LEU A 619 1.97 23.98 14.38
N PRO A 620 1.87 22.92 13.54
CA PRO A 620 0.58 22.35 13.18
C PRO A 620 -0.17 21.95 14.45
N MET A 621 -1.49 22.12 14.44
CA MET A 621 -2.26 22.02 15.67
C MET A 621 -2.18 20.62 16.26
N LEU A 622 -1.60 20.56 17.46
CA LEU A 622 -1.76 19.45 18.38
C LEU A 622 -3.25 19.31 18.72
N LEU A 623 -3.78 18.10 18.57
CA LEU A 623 -5.02 17.73 19.22
C LEU A 623 -4.70 17.40 20.68
N GLY A 624 -5.24 18.22 21.59
CA GLY A 624 -5.44 17.84 22.99
C GLY A 624 -6.94 17.77 23.27
N SER A 625 -7.41 16.76 24.01
CA SER A 625 -8.84 16.61 24.28
C SER A 625 -9.38 17.68 25.23
N HIS A 626 -9.84 18.78 24.67
CA HIS A 626 -11.05 19.43 25.17
C HIS A 626 -12.18 19.09 24.22
N SER A 627 -12.92 18.05 24.62
CA SER A 627 -14.07 17.46 23.96
C SER A 627 -15.04 18.50 23.44
N CYS A 628 -15.66 18.24 22.28
CA CYS A 628 -16.71 19.11 21.73
C CYS A 628 -18.07 18.95 22.47
N GLU A 629 -18.05 18.74 23.79
CA GLU A 629 -19.23 18.55 24.65
C GLU A 629 -20.17 19.77 24.66
N ARG A 630 -19.70 20.95 24.23
CA ARG A 630 -20.52 22.16 24.08
C ARG A 630 -21.29 22.22 22.76
N CYS A 631 -21.07 21.30 21.81
CA CYS A 631 -21.95 21.07 20.66
C CYS A 631 -23.11 20.09 20.98
N THR A 632 -23.54 20.05 22.24
CA THR A 632 -24.78 19.41 22.71
C THR A 632 -26.05 20.20 22.34
N THR A 633 -25.92 21.41 21.78
CA THR A 633 -27.03 22.14 21.14
C THR A 633 -27.00 21.94 19.63
N ARG A 634 -28.17 21.67 19.05
CA ARG A 634 -28.34 21.24 17.64
C ARG A 634 -28.04 22.33 16.60
N ASP A 635 -27.75 23.55 17.07
CA ASP A 635 -27.72 24.79 16.29
C ASP A 635 -26.37 25.52 16.38
N ARG A 636 -25.38 25.08 15.59
CA ARG A 636 -24.33 25.90 14.91
C ARG A 636 -23.25 25.09 14.19
N CYS A 637 -23.66 24.21 13.28
CA CYS A 637 -22.84 23.78 12.14
C CYS A 637 -23.66 23.97 10.86
N HIS A 638 -23.62 25.17 10.27
CA HIS A 638 -24.38 25.47 9.06
C HIS A 638 -23.68 24.87 7.84
N GLY A 639 -24.08 23.65 7.47
CA GLY A 639 -23.78 23.02 6.19
C GLY A 639 -23.44 21.52 6.23
N LEU A 640 -23.22 20.93 7.40
CA LEU A 640 -22.80 19.51 7.54
C LEU A 640 -23.65 18.79 8.59
N PRO A 641 -24.20 17.60 8.29
CA PRO A 641 -24.93 16.80 9.28
C PRO A 641 -23.96 16.18 10.30
N LEU A 642 -24.33 16.24 11.58
CA LEU A 642 -23.67 15.46 12.63
C LEU A 642 -24.38 14.11 12.76
N SER A 643 -23.62 13.01 12.65
CA SER A 643 -24.04 11.62 12.88
C SER A 643 -23.18 11.00 13.98
N ARG A 644 -23.65 9.91 14.62
CA ARG A 644 -22.78 9.12 15.51
C ARG A 644 -21.67 8.45 14.72
N ALA A 645 -20.55 8.16 15.39
CA ALA A 645 -19.45 7.39 14.80
C ALA A 645 -19.93 6.02 14.30
N LEU A 646 -20.73 5.30 15.10
CA LEU A 646 -21.31 4.01 14.70
C LEU A 646 -22.29 4.14 13.52
N GLU A 647 -23.24 5.09 13.56
CA GLU A 647 -24.20 5.32 12.46
C GLU A 647 -23.49 5.62 11.13
N TRP A 648 -22.36 6.34 11.19
CA TRP A 648 -21.52 6.62 10.03
C TRP A 648 -20.72 5.38 9.59
N VAL A 649 -20.18 4.58 10.52
CA VAL A 649 -19.52 3.31 10.20
C VAL A 649 -20.51 2.30 9.60
N ASP A 650 -21.73 2.20 10.10
CA ASP A 650 -22.80 1.36 9.55
C ASP A 650 -23.20 1.79 8.13
N ALA A 651 -23.18 3.10 7.84
CA ALA A 651 -23.37 3.62 6.49
C ALA A 651 -22.18 3.27 5.58
N VAL A 652 -20.94 3.52 6.01
CA VAL A 652 -19.75 3.15 5.24
C VAL A 652 -19.64 1.62 5.08
N GLU A 653 -20.12 0.81 6.02
CA GLU A 653 -20.22 -0.64 5.88
C GLU A 653 -21.21 -1.07 4.79
N GLN A 654 -22.35 -0.39 4.65
CA GLN A 654 -23.27 -0.67 3.54
C GLN A 654 -22.61 -0.43 2.19
N HIS A 655 -21.78 0.61 2.07
CA HIS A 655 -20.92 0.84 0.90
C HIS A 655 -19.74 -0.16 0.83
N ALA A 656 -19.17 -0.60 1.95
CA ALA A 656 -17.97 -1.47 1.98
C ALA A 656 -18.26 -2.97 1.81
N ARG A 657 -19.51 -3.41 1.96
CA ARG A 657 -19.91 -4.83 1.77
C ARG A 657 -19.92 -5.25 0.29
N ASN A 658 -20.30 -4.34 -0.61
CA ASN A 658 -20.24 -4.50 -2.07
C ASN A 658 -19.76 -3.18 -2.71
N PRO A 659 -18.48 -2.80 -2.54
CA PRO A 659 -18.02 -1.46 -2.85
C PRO A 659 -17.83 -1.25 -4.35
N THR A 660 -18.56 -0.30 -4.95
CA THR A 660 -18.31 0.08 -6.34
C THR A 660 -16.99 0.84 -6.48
N GLU A 661 -16.43 0.87 -7.69
CA GLU A 661 -15.26 1.70 -8.02
C GLU A 661 -15.47 3.18 -7.63
N LYS A 662 -16.71 3.67 -7.75
CA LYS A 662 -17.14 4.99 -7.29
C LYS A 662 -17.18 5.12 -5.77
N ASP A 663 -17.67 4.12 -5.04
CA ASP A 663 -17.64 4.15 -3.56
C ASP A 663 -16.21 4.14 -3.04
N THR A 664 -15.32 3.29 -3.57
CA THR A 664 -13.92 3.24 -3.13
C THR A 664 -13.14 4.51 -3.48
N THR A 665 -13.62 5.33 -4.41
CA THR A 665 -13.00 6.59 -4.84
C THR A 665 -13.58 7.78 -4.08
N ASN A 666 -14.91 7.97 -4.12
CA ASN A 666 -15.63 9.08 -3.50
C ASN A 666 -15.83 8.90 -1.99
N ILE A 667 -15.71 7.67 -1.47
CA ILE A 667 -15.77 7.35 -0.03
C ILE A 667 -14.47 6.63 0.36
N PRO A 668 -13.32 7.34 0.47
CA PRO A 668 -12.04 6.73 0.84
C PRO A 668 -12.09 5.91 2.14
N ALA A 669 -13.04 6.21 3.03
CA ALA A 669 -13.26 5.47 4.27
C ALA A 669 -13.58 3.97 4.07
N VAL A 670 -14.15 3.58 2.93
CA VAL A 670 -14.37 2.18 2.54
C VAL A 670 -13.06 1.38 2.56
N LYS A 671 -11.95 1.99 2.12
CA LYS A 671 -10.61 1.37 2.09
C LYS A 671 -9.98 1.21 3.50
N LEU A 672 -10.64 1.71 4.54
CA LEU A 672 -10.18 1.73 5.93
C LEU A 672 -11.28 1.26 6.90
N ILE A 673 -12.29 0.53 6.44
CA ILE A 673 -13.49 0.22 7.23
C ILE A 673 -13.18 -0.54 8.53
N ASP A 674 -12.21 -1.46 8.53
CA ASP A 674 -11.81 -2.19 9.74
C ASP A 674 -11.16 -1.27 10.81
N PHE A 675 -10.40 -0.25 10.37
CA PHE A 675 -9.83 0.77 11.24
C PHE A 675 -10.91 1.67 11.85
N TYR A 676 -11.92 2.06 11.06
CA TYR A 676 -13.05 2.83 11.58
C TYR A 676 -13.95 2.01 12.49
N ARG A 677 -14.20 0.73 12.20
CA ARG A 677 -14.92 -0.20 13.09
C ARG A 677 -14.22 -0.35 14.45
N LEU A 678 -12.89 -0.42 14.46
CA LEU A 678 -12.12 -0.44 15.70
C LEU A 678 -12.34 0.87 16.50
N GLN A 679 -12.28 2.04 15.85
CA GLN A 679 -12.50 3.32 16.55
C GLN A 679 -13.94 3.52 17.02
N SER A 680 -14.97 3.15 16.24
CA SER A 680 -16.38 3.29 16.66
C SER A 680 -16.70 2.40 17.86
N ASN A 681 -16.19 1.17 17.87
CA ASN A 681 -16.36 0.26 19.00
C ASN A 681 -15.72 0.81 20.28
N VAL A 682 -14.56 1.47 20.19
CA VAL A 682 -13.93 2.15 21.33
C VAL A 682 -14.73 3.39 21.75
N ASP A 683 -15.14 4.25 20.81
CA ASP A 683 -15.95 5.46 21.10
C ASP A 683 -17.27 5.13 21.83
N ASP A 684 -18.02 4.13 21.35
CA ASP A 684 -19.25 3.70 22.02
C ASP A 684 -18.97 2.99 23.35
N THR A 685 -17.89 2.22 23.49
CA THR A 685 -17.49 1.63 24.78
C THR A 685 -17.19 2.71 25.83
N LEU A 686 -16.53 3.80 25.43
CA LEU A 686 -16.24 4.94 26.31
C LEU A 686 -17.53 5.69 26.66
N ARG A 687 -18.41 5.99 25.70
CA ARG A 687 -19.71 6.64 25.95
C ARG A 687 -20.61 5.82 26.87
N ASN A 688 -20.69 4.51 26.64
CA ASN A 688 -21.50 3.59 27.44
C ASN A 688 -20.92 3.36 28.86
N SER A 689 -19.66 3.71 29.11
CA SER A 689 -19.07 3.66 30.46
C SER A 689 -19.56 4.76 31.41
N GLY A 690 -20.29 5.77 30.89
CA GLY A 690 -20.81 6.90 31.68
C GLY A 690 -19.74 7.91 32.11
N GLN A 691 -18.52 7.80 31.58
CA GLN A 691 -17.38 8.67 31.88
C GLN A 691 -17.26 9.77 30.80
N SER A 692 -17.12 11.04 31.18
CA SER A 692 -17.15 12.18 30.24
C SER A 692 -15.79 12.55 29.62
N THR A 693 -14.67 12.18 30.25
CA THR A 693 -13.33 12.70 29.90
C THR A 693 -12.37 11.60 29.45
N PHE A 694 -12.29 11.38 28.14
CA PHE A 694 -11.24 10.58 27.50
C PHE A 694 -10.81 11.21 26.17
N GLU A 695 -9.58 10.92 25.74
CA GLU A 695 -9.09 11.29 24.42
C GLU A 695 -9.85 10.55 23.30
N SER A 696 -9.82 11.11 22.09
CA SER A 696 -10.49 10.52 20.93
C SER A 696 -9.94 9.12 20.61
N ALA A 697 -10.81 8.19 20.22
CA ALA A 697 -10.46 6.78 19.97
C ALA A 697 -9.79 6.05 21.15
N GLY A 698 -10.00 6.52 22.40
CA GLY A 698 -9.53 5.83 23.61
C GLY A 698 -8.02 5.88 23.85
N LEU A 699 -7.35 6.88 23.28
CA LEU A 699 -5.93 7.15 23.52
C LEU A 699 -5.68 7.51 25.00
N THR A 700 -4.44 7.32 25.45
CA THR A 700 -4.03 7.69 26.82
C THR A 700 -4.09 9.22 27.00
N PRO A 701 -4.83 9.75 27.99
CA PRO A 701 -4.83 11.18 28.29
C PRO A 701 -3.55 11.59 29.01
N LEU A 702 -2.84 12.57 28.45
CA LEU A 702 -1.60 13.13 28.99
C LEU A 702 -1.88 14.35 29.87
N ARG A 703 -0.94 14.64 30.78
CA ARG A 703 -0.81 15.94 31.45
C ARG A 703 -0.21 16.96 30.48
N THR A 704 -0.63 18.22 30.62
CA THR A 704 -0.23 19.34 29.74
C THR A 704 0.25 20.57 30.51
N THR A 705 0.42 20.46 31.83
CA THR A 705 0.65 21.58 32.76
C THR A 705 1.98 22.30 32.50
N ASN A 706 3.06 21.58 32.18
CA ASN A 706 4.35 22.17 31.87
C ASN A 706 4.37 22.78 30.47
N VAL A 707 3.79 22.10 29.46
CA VAL A 707 3.74 22.62 28.09
C VAL A 707 2.81 23.84 27.97
N GLU A 708 1.73 23.90 28.75
CA GLU A 708 0.91 25.11 28.95
C GLU A 708 1.67 26.21 29.68
N LYS A 709 2.39 25.90 30.77
CA LYS A 709 3.23 26.90 31.48
C LYS A 709 4.26 27.55 30.55
N LEU A 710 4.85 26.78 29.63
CA LEU A 710 5.88 27.23 28.71
C LEU A 710 5.33 27.89 27.42
N SER A 711 4.17 27.46 26.91
CA SER A 711 3.64 27.91 25.62
C SER A 711 2.28 28.61 25.76
N GLU A 712 2.24 29.90 25.41
CA GLU A 712 0.98 30.65 25.31
C GLU A 712 0.03 30.04 24.28
N CYS A 713 0.56 29.55 23.15
CA CYS A 713 -0.23 28.85 22.14
C CYS A 713 -0.94 27.60 22.69
N MET A 714 -0.38 26.94 23.70
CA MET A 714 -1.03 25.80 24.37
C MET A 714 -2.08 26.26 25.39
N ARG A 715 -1.79 27.29 26.20
CA ARG A 715 -2.79 27.89 27.12
C ARG A 715 -4.02 28.43 26.40
N THR A 716 -3.83 28.97 25.20
CA THR A 716 -4.90 29.55 24.38
C THR A 716 -5.42 28.58 23.31
N LEU A 717 -4.98 27.32 23.30
CA LEU A 717 -5.38 26.34 22.30
C LEU A 717 -6.88 26.10 22.39
N GLN A 718 -7.60 26.48 21.34
CA GLN A 718 -9.04 26.28 21.28
C GLN A 718 -9.35 24.85 20.77
N PRO A 719 -10.47 24.24 21.21
CA PRO A 719 -11.02 23.05 20.56
C PRO A 719 -11.22 23.25 19.06
N LEU A 720 -11.31 22.15 18.30
CA LEU A 720 -11.65 22.21 16.88
C LEU A 720 -12.98 22.94 16.68
N ASP A 721 -12.97 23.97 15.83
CA ASP A 721 -14.14 24.79 15.53
C ASP A 721 -14.69 24.55 14.11
N GLU A 722 -15.85 25.13 13.84
CA GLU A 722 -16.49 25.08 12.52
C GLU A 722 -15.57 25.65 11.41
N THR A 723 -14.71 26.63 11.73
CA THR A 723 -13.76 27.25 10.78
C THR A 723 -12.67 26.26 10.33
N ILE A 724 -12.15 25.43 11.24
CA ILE A 724 -11.15 24.41 10.94
C ILE A 724 -11.80 23.24 10.19
N ILE A 725 -12.98 22.78 10.63
CA ILE A 725 -13.73 21.72 9.95
C ILE A 725 -14.07 22.12 8.50
N LYS A 726 -14.56 23.35 8.28
CA LYS A 726 -14.83 23.89 6.93
C LYS A 726 -13.58 24.01 6.06
N LYS A 727 -12.39 24.21 6.63
CA LYS A 727 -11.11 24.19 5.89
C LYS A 727 -10.68 22.77 5.51
N TRP A 728 -10.85 21.81 6.42
CA TRP A 728 -10.55 20.40 6.14
C TRP A 728 -11.48 19.84 5.05
N VAL A 729 -12.79 20.10 5.15
CA VAL A 729 -13.76 19.72 4.10
C VAL A 729 -13.45 20.41 2.77
N ARG A 730 -13.15 21.72 2.77
CA ARG A 730 -12.76 22.42 1.53
C ARG A 730 -11.49 21.83 0.91
N TYR A 731 -10.47 21.49 1.71
CA TYR A 731 -9.25 20.87 1.19
C TYR A 731 -9.54 19.56 0.44
N TRP A 732 -10.47 18.73 0.94
CA TRP A 732 -10.85 17.49 0.26
C TRP A 732 -11.67 17.75 -1.02
N ILE A 733 -12.60 18.71 -1.00
CA ILE A 733 -13.34 19.15 -2.19
C ILE A 733 -12.38 19.71 -3.27
N ASP A 734 -11.44 20.57 -2.88
CA ASP A 734 -10.40 21.14 -3.75
C ASP A 734 -9.43 20.06 -4.27
N ALA A 735 -9.33 18.91 -3.57
CA ALA A 735 -8.57 17.72 -3.97
C ALA A 735 -9.40 16.66 -4.72
N GLY A 736 -10.70 16.90 -4.95
CA GLY A 736 -11.58 16.05 -5.77
C GLY A 736 -12.45 15.02 -5.03
N PHE A 737 -12.72 15.21 -3.73
CA PHE A 737 -13.53 14.32 -2.88
C PHE A 737 -14.77 15.02 -2.30
#